data_AF-A0A2N2EUD7-F1
#
_entry.id   AF-A0A2N2EUD7-F1
#
_cell.length_a   1.000
_cell.length_b   1.000
_cell.length_c   1.000
_cell.angle_alpha   90.00
_cell.angle_beta   90.00
_cell.angle_gamma   90.00
#
_symmetry.space_group_name_H-M   'P 1'
#
loop_
_entity.id
_entity.type
_entity.pdbx_description
1 polymer ?
#
loop_
_entity_poly.entity_id
_entity_poly.type
_entity_poly.pdbx_seq_one_letter_code
_entity_poly.pdbx_strand_id
1 'polypeptide(L)'
;MPPQMKFEFQATGVAHVLSVSGLHAGFIAALFFAICSILRIPPKPRWFVVTIGLIMFTLITGARPATMRASLMYSMLVLFNTFGLGLKASTALTIPVSAVIILSFDLLEKVLGINIGGPLLLPSASFVLSYMAVWSLCYLTGPVEKFFTKYVTSWMFIVFFFWVFLLTAVVCVEYDVLRNSSFLMMTSVAIILSVIFASRLHAVKPLDGLAMNRMPPTLQSLVQFFYAQFAIQIGMMIPLSAAYFHRFPAAGVFANFIAIPLIGLIVMAGFLAGLIGALFSALNMPAMGALLALYLNAGNYWLCIGFTGVAHFFFKAFTYPFMPTFTSSWLIMYYAGVFLIAFYRPVFDLIEEMIQRLKYYSRGELYIRASAIAIAFALAFFLYGWKFKEKTAPEFKATIMAIGFGNCNIIRTPGGKSILVDTTIGDEGDFNFSGLAAAFTLYHIDSFEAVVLSNLKPENTGNAAEIFPYFKAKKVFTPYEPREFVKKRSYQAFLDFLADENLKEKWDGFYAQTLYRNYFYILRTPLIPAEDYKTAAGFKKFISATKGAPLYRAKKGDIIYSEKVSGKDFIVSVLWPPEKKIVGTNDDLANNSIALKIKYGDFVMIMPSDIMNDAEYEMLKDKNLDLKCDVLIAPYHGHMDACLGEWFEAASPSLVVLPYSYQKDWSFSDSDILLTENKAIAMGAKALRTDKYGAVEIVSDGKTYSWTSVKKLDDAQEGAASNEDSLDVF
;
A
#
# COMPACT_ATOMS: atom_id res chain seq x y z
N MET A 1 18.87 -2.90 -2.90
CA MET A 1 18.29 -2.88 -4.26
C MET A 1 17.93 -1.44 -4.57
N PRO A 2 18.26 -0.90 -5.76
CA PRO A 2 17.87 0.47 -6.12
C PRO A 2 16.35 0.68 -6.02
N PRO A 3 15.85 1.86 -5.60
CA PRO A 3 14.41 2.12 -5.42
C PRO A 3 13.58 1.84 -6.68
N GLN A 4 14.07 2.27 -7.85
CA GLN A 4 13.41 2.02 -9.13
C GLN A 4 13.24 0.52 -9.42
N MET A 5 14.26 -0.30 -9.12
CA MET A 5 14.15 -1.75 -9.29
C MET A 5 13.11 -2.34 -8.34
N LYS A 6 13.07 -1.93 -7.07
CA LYS A 6 12.02 -2.36 -6.12
C LYS A 6 10.62 -2.08 -6.67
N PHE A 7 10.42 -0.91 -7.28
CA PHE A 7 9.16 -0.53 -7.92
C PHE A 7 8.82 -1.36 -9.16
N GLU A 8 9.77 -1.61 -10.06
CA GLU A 8 9.54 -2.48 -11.23
C GLU A 8 9.03 -3.86 -10.81
N PHE A 9 9.61 -4.43 -9.74
CA PHE A 9 9.15 -5.70 -9.17
C PHE A 9 7.74 -5.60 -8.56
N GLN A 10 7.40 -4.49 -7.91
CA GLN A 10 6.05 -4.27 -7.37
C GLN A 10 5.03 -4.13 -8.50
N ALA A 11 5.34 -3.31 -9.51
CA ALA A 11 4.48 -3.02 -10.66
C ALA A 11 4.17 -4.26 -11.50
N THR A 12 5.16 -5.13 -11.66
CA THR A 12 4.98 -6.41 -12.35
C THR A 12 4.35 -7.50 -11.50
N GLY A 13 4.08 -7.25 -10.22
CA GLY A 13 3.50 -8.23 -9.31
C GLY A 13 4.45 -9.35 -8.90
N VAL A 14 5.74 -9.27 -9.24
CA VAL A 14 6.76 -10.27 -8.89
C VAL A 14 7.55 -9.90 -7.62
N ALA A 15 7.28 -8.77 -6.97
CA ALA A 15 7.95 -8.37 -5.72
C ALA A 15 7.83 -9.41 -4.59
N HIS A 16 6.72 -10.14 -4.53
CA HIS A 16 6.51 -11.21 -3.55
C HIS A 16 7.53 -12.37 -3.69
N VAL A 17 8.21 -12.45 -4.83
CA VAL A 17 9.27 -13.42 -5.12
C VAL A 17 10.63 -12.96 -4.59
N LEU A 18 10.83 -11.65 -4.38
CA LEU A 18 12.06 -11.13 -3.75
C LEU A 18 12.04 -11.30 -2.23
N SER A 19 10.85 -11.29 -1.63
CA SER A 19 10.69 -11.69 -0.24
C SER A 19 10.78 -13.20 -0.16
N VAL A 20 11.63 -13.72 0.73
CA VAL A 20 11.73 -15.15 1.00
C VAL A 20 10.35 -15.64 1.44
N SER A 21 9.69 -16.38 0.54
CA SER A 21 8.25 -16.65 0.58
C SER A 21 7.93 -18.14 0.74
N GLY A 22 6.62 -18.43 0.87
CA GLY A 22 6.05 -19.79 0.85
C GLY A 22 6.59 -20.68 -0.26
N LEU A 23 6.73 -20.11 -1.46
CA LEU A 23 7.25 -20.82 -2.62
C LEU A 23 8.71 -21.26 -2.43
N HIS A 24 9.55 -20.40 -1.86
CA HIS A 24 10.96 -20.72 -1.59
C HIS A 24 11.10 -21.82 -0.55
N ALA A 25 10.32 -21.76 0.54
CA ALA A 25 10.26 -22.84 1.50
C ALA A 25 9.82 -24.16 0.83
N GLY A 26 8.86 -24.09 -0.10
CA GLY A 26 8.46 -25.26 -0.91
C GLY A 26 9.58 -25.84 -1.77
N PHE A 27 10.37 -25.00 -2.43
CA PHE A 27 11.54 -25.42 -3.22
C PHE A 27 12.63 -26.05 -2.35
N ILE A 28 12.91 -25.46 -1.19
CA ILE A 28 13.86 -26.02 -0.22
C ILE A 28 13.34 -27.36 0.31
N ALA A 29 12.06 -27.45 0.66
CA ALA A 29 11.45 -28.72 1.07
C ALA A 29 11.60 -29.79 -0.04
N ALA A 30 11.33 -29.44 -1.30
CA ALA A 30 11.49 -30.32 -2.45
C ALA A 30 12.94 -30.79 -2.63
N LEU A 31 13.91 -29.89 -2.45
CA LEU A 31 15.34 -30.23 -2.46
C LEU A 31 15.69 -31.25 -1.36
N PHE A 32 15.25 -31.03 -0.13
CA PHE A 32 15.47 -31.99 0.96
C PHE A 32 14.75 -33.32 0.71
N PHE A 33 13.54 -33.31 0.13
CA PHE A 33 12.86 -34.54 -0.30
C PHE A 33 13.65 -35.30 -1.37
N ALA A 34 14.24 -34.60 -2.35
CA ALA A 34 15.08 -35.21 -3.37
C ALA A 34 16.34 -35.83 -2.75
N ILE A 35 17.01 -35.12 -1.85
CA ILE A 35 18.16 -35.63 -1.09
C ILE A 35 17.77 -36.88 -0.30
N CYS A 36 16.67 -36.84 0.45
CA CYS A 36 16.18 -38.01 1.21
C CYS A 36 15.87 -39.20 0.31
N SER A 37 15.32 -38.97 -0.90
CA SER A 37 15.04 -40.02 -1.87
C SER A 37 16.32 -40.62 -2.45
N ILE A 38 17.32 -39.80 -2.78
CA ILE A 38 18.65 -40.25 -3.24
C ILE A 38 19.33 -41.09 -2.15
N LEU A 39 19.27 -40.65 -0.90
CA LEU A 39 19.81 -41.35 0.27
C LEU A 39 18.93 -42.51 0.75
N ARG A 40 17.80 -42.79 0.08
CA ARG A 40 16.85 -43.87 0.42
C ARG A 40 16.34 -43.83 1.87
N ILE A 41 16.22 -42.64 2.47
CA ILE A 41 15.68 -42.45 3.82
C ILE A 41 14.20 -42.85 3.83
N PRO A 42 13.70 -43.63 4.82
CA PRO A 42 12.30 -44.05 4.87
C PRO A 42 11.34 -42.87 5.18
N PRO A 43 10.04 -42.92 4.81
CA PRO A 43 9.12 -41.78 4.92
C PRO A 43 8.97 -41.18 6.32
N LYS A 44 9.00 -42.01 7.38
CA LYS A 44 8.81 -41.56 8.76
C LYS A 44 9.89 -40.59 9.26
N PRO A 45 11.19 -40.79 9.04
CA PRO A 45 12.20 -39.78 9.37
C PRO A 45 12.28 -38.61 8.37
N ARG A 46 11.70 -38.71 7.16
CA ARG A 46 11.78 -37.61 6.16
C ARG A 46 11.19 -36.31 6.66
N TRP A 47 10.05 -36.34 7.36
CA TRP A 47 9.43 -35.11 7.85
C TRP A 47 10.36 -34.34 8.80
N PHE A 48 11.13 -35.06 9.62
CA PHE A 48 12.06 -34.47 10.57
C PHE A 48 13.24 -33.80 9.84
N VAL A 49 13.83 -34.50 8.85
CA VAL A 49 14.93 -33.95 8.03
C VAL A 49 14.48 -32.72 7.25
N VAL A 50 13.31 -32.77 6.62
CA VAL A 50 12.73 -31.62 5.88
C VAL A 50 12.45 -30.46 6.82
N THR A 51 11.89 -30.72 8.02
CA THR A 51 11.60 -29.68 9.02
C THR A 51 12.88 -28.99 9.50
N ILE A 52 13.95 -29.76 9.81
CA ILE A 52 15.25 -29.19 10.17
C ILE A 52 15.81 -28.35 9.01
N GLY A 53 15.73 -28.84 7.78
CA GLY A 53 16.16 -28.11 6.59
C GLY A 53 15.44 -26.77 6.43
N LEU A 54 14.13 -26.74 6.67
CA LEU A 54 13.32 -25.52 6.64
C LEU A 54 13.63 -24.56 7.79
N ILE A 55 13.90 -25.06 8.99
CA ILE A 55 14.34 -24.24 10.12
C ILE A 55 15.70 -23.59 9.80
N MET A 56 16.67 -24.36 9.31
CA MET A 56 17.97 -23.84 8.89
C MET A 56 17.83 -22.78 7.81
N PHE A 57 17.01 -23.02 6.79
CA PHE A 57 16.70 -22.04 5.76
C PHE A 57 16.09 -20.76 6.33
N THR A 58 15.18 -20.88 7.31
CA THR A 58 14.55 -19.75 7.98
C THR A 58 15.58 -18.92 8.74
N LEU A 59 16.50 -19.56 9.46
CA LEU A 59 17.57 -18.87 10.20
C LEU A 59 18.55 -18.16 9.25
N ILE A 60 18.99 -18.84 8.19
CA ILE A 60 19.92 -18.27 7.19
C ILE A 60 19.33 -17.05 6.49
N THR A 61 18.01 -17.03 6.29
CA THR A 61 17.29 -15.93 5.63
C THR A 61 16.90 -14.79 6.58
N GLY A 62 17.39 -14.82 7.82
CA GLY A 62 17.17 -13.76 8.81
C GLY A 62 15.81 -13.85 9.52
N ALA A 63 15.20 -15.04 9.57
CA ALA A 63 13.94 -15.31 10.26
C ALA A 63 12.81 -14.31 9.95
N ARG A 64 12.71 -13.87 8.69
CA ARG A 64 11.65 -12.96 8.25
C ARG A 64 10.27 -13.57 8.49
N PRO A 65 9.25 -12.79 8.90
CA PRO A 65 7.92 -13.32 9.23
C PRO A 65 7.30 -14.20 8.13
N ALA A 66 7.42 -13.81 6.86
CA ALA A 66 6.91 -14.59 5.73
C ALA A 66 7.56 -15.98 5.63
N THR A 67 8.88 -16.07 5.82
CA THR A 67 9.62 -17.34 5.82
C THR A 67 9.23 -18.21 7.01
N MET A 68 9.08 -17.62 8.20
CA MET A 68 8.67 -18.36 9.40
C MET A 68 7.31 -19.02 9.20
N ARG A 69 6.32 -18.26 8.70
CA ARG A 69 4.98 -18.79 8.40
C ARG A 69 5.03 -19.91 7.37
N ALA A 70 5.76 -19.68 6.28
CA ALA A 70 5.96 -20.66 5.22
C ALA A 70 6.56 -21.98 5.71
N SER A 71 7.68 -21.90 6.44
CA SER A 71 8.38 -23.06 7.00
C SER A 71 7.51 -23.80 8.01
N LEU A 72 6.75 -23.08 8.86
CA LEU A 72 5.81 -23.68 9.81
C LEU A 72 4.71 -24.45 9.07
N MET A 73 4.05 -23.82 8.08
CA MET A 73 2.99 -24.43 7.30
C MET A 73 3.48 -25.68 6.55
N TYR A 74 4.64 -25.60 5.88
CA TYR A 74 5.23 -26.76 5.19
C TYR A 74 5.61 -27.88 6.16
N SER A 75 6.20 -27.56 7.31
CA SER A 75 6.57 -28.57 8.31
C SER A 75 5.35 -29.30 8.85
N MET A 76 4.26 -28.57 9.15
CA MET A 76 2.98 -29.16 9.55
C MET A 76 2.34 -30.01 8.45
N LEU A 77 2.35 -29.51 7.21
CA LEU A 77 1.80 -30.24 6.07
C LEU A 77 2.50 -31.60 5.89
N VAL A 78 3.84 -31.61 5.95
CA VAL A 78 4.63 -32.83 5.81
C VAL A 78 4.45 -33.74 7.02
N LEU A 79 4.38 -33.20 8.23
CA LEU A 79 4.08 -33.95 9.46
C LEU A 79 2.73 -34.67 9.35
N PHE A 80 1.64 -33.93 9.13
CA PHE A 80 0.30 -34.48 9.01
C PHE A 80 0.21 -35.54 7.90
N ASN A 81 0.82 -35.26 6.74
CA ASN A 81 0.83 -36.19 5.63
C ASN A 81 1.60 -37.49 5.93
N THR A 82 2.65 -37.40 6.74
CA THR A 82 3.46 -38.57 7.13
C THR A 82 2.75 -39.46 8.14
N PHE A 83 1.91 -38.87 9.02
CA PHE A 83 1.18 -39.57 10.08
C PHE A 83 -0.26 -39.95 9.68
N GLY A 84 -0.51 -40.14 8.37
CA GLY A 84 -1.70 -40.81 7.87
C GLY A 84 -2.86 -39.90 7.46
N LEU A 85 -2.71 -38.59 7.55
CA LEU A 85 -3.68 -37.65 6.97
C LEU A 85 -3.39 -37.52 5.47
N GLY A 86 -4.36 -37.82 4.60
CA GLY A 86 -4.18 -37.56 3.16
C GLY A 86 -3.88 -36.08 2.89
N LEU A 87 -3.25 -35.76 1.75
CA LEU A 87 -2.80 -34.39 1.43
C LEU A 87 -3.87 -33.32 1.66
N LYS A 88 -5.13 -33.58 1.25
CA LYS A 88 -6.25 -32.65 1.46
C LYS A 88 -6.58 -32.40 2.93
N ALA A 89 -6.61 -33.46 3.75
CA ALA A 89 -6.89 -33.36 5.19
C ALA A 89 -5.72 -32.67 5.92
N SER A 90 -4.49 -32.99 5.52
CA SER A 90 -3.28 -32.35 6.02
C SER A 90 -3.32 -30.85 5.79
N THR A 91 -3.60 -30.37 4.57
CA THR A 91 -3.71 -28.94 4.30
C THR A 91 -4.85 -28.28 5.08
N ALA A 92 -6.01 -28.95 5.19
CA ALA A 92 -7.16 -28.44 5.93
C ALA A 92 -6.85 -28.17 7.41
N LEU A 93 -5.96 -28.97 8.01
CA LEU A 93 -5.52 -28.78 9.39
C LEU A 93 -4.34 -27.81 9.50
N THR A 94 -3.41 -27.80 8.53
CA THR A 94 -2.25 -26.91 8.52
C THR A 94 -2.65 -25.44 8.66
N ILE A 95 -3.60 -24.97 7.84
CA ILE A 95 -4.02 -23.56 7.79
C ILE A 95 -4.51 -23.05 9.18
N PRO A 96 -5.54 -23.65 9.81
CA PRO A 96 -6.03 -23.16 11.11
C PRO A 96 -5.02 -23.40 12.25
N VAL A 97 -4.29 -24.52 12.25
CA VAL A 97 -3.33 -24.82 13.33
C VAL A 97 -2.14 -23.85 13.30
N SER A 98 -1.58 -23.59 12.12
CA SER A 98 -0.49 -22.61 12.00
C SER A 98 -0.97 -21.20 12.35
N ALA A 99 -2.21 -20.83 11.99
CA ALA A 99 -2.79 -19.55 12.34
C ALA A 99 -2.93 -19.39 13.85
N VAL A 100 -3.47 -20.39 14.55
CA VAL A 100 -3.60 -20.36 16.02
C VAL A 100 -2.24 -20.26 16.69
N ILE A 101 -1.24 -21.00 16.20
CA ILE A 101 0.12 -20.90 16.74
C ILE A 101 0.67 -19.49 16.54
N ILE A 102 0.63 -18.94 15.33
CA ILE A 102 1.16 -17.59 15.08
C ILE A 102 0.38 -16.51 15.85
N LEU A 103 -0.94 -16.64 15.99
CA LEU A 103 -1.75 -15.64 16.68
C LEU A 103 -1.69 -15.75 18.21
N SER A 104 -1.30 -16.90 18.75
CA SER A 104 -1.18 -17.13 20.21
C SER A 104 0.20 -16.79 20.79
N PHE A 105 1.21 -16.56 19.94
CA PHE A 105 2.61 -16.38 20.34
C PHE A 105 3.01 -14.94 20.69
N ASP A 106 2.19 -14.24 21.47
CA ASP A 106 2.48 -12.90 22.04
C ASP A 106 3.51 -12.97 23.20
N LEU A 107 3.67 -14.17 23.80
CA LEU A 107 4.46 -14.37 25.02
C LEU A 107 5.98 -14.49 24.77
N LEU A 108 6.40 -14.95 23.58
CA LEU A 108 7.82 -15.19 23.28
C LEU A 108 8.58 -13.88 22.97
N GLU A 109 7.89 -12.85 22.48
CA GLU A 109 8.46 -11.51 22.28
C GLU A 109 8.99 -10.94 23.62
N LYS A 110 8.23 -11.13 24.70
CA LYS A 110 8.59 -10.69 26.05
C LYS A 110 9.77 -11.46 26.66
N VAL A 111 10.06 -12.67 26.19
CA VAL A 111 11.09 -13.56 26.75
C VAL A 111 12.35 -13.60 25.90
N LEU A 112 12.22 -13.56 24.57
CA LEU A 112 13.32 -13.73 23.63
C LEU A 112 13.57 -12.48 22.76
N GLY A 113 12.75 -11.44 22.83
CA GLY A 113 12.88 -10.23 22.01
C GLY A 113 12.59 -10.44 20.52
N ILE A 114 11.99 -11.58 20.16
CA ILE A 114 11.65 -11.94 18.77
C ILE A 114 10.12 -11.87 18.63
N ASN A 115 9.62 -10.96 17.80
CA ASN A 115 8.20 -10.89 17.45
C ASN A 115 7.88 -11.98 16.41
N ILE A 116 7.18 -13.03 16.84
CA ILE A 116 6.81 -14.17 15.99
C ILE A 116 5.32 -14.12 15.61
N GLY A 117 4.53 -13.27 16.27
CA GLY A 117 3.10 -13.50 16.35
C GLY A 117 2.33 -12.47 17.18
N GLY A 118 1.00 -12.50 17.05
CA GLY A 118 0.10 -11.69 17.86
C GLY A 118 -1.27 -11.49 17.21
N PRO A 119 -2.35 -11.23 17.99
CA PRO A 119 -3.68 -10.97 17.45
C PRO A 119 -3.74 -9.77 16.49
N LEU A 120 -2.83 -8.80 16.66
CA LEU A 120 -2.70 -7.59 15.83
C LEU A 120 -2.22 -7.89 14.39
N LEU A 121 -1.74 -9.11 14.11
CA LEU A 121 -1.35 -9.52 12.75
C LEU A 121 -2.54 -9.84 11.85
N LEU A 122 -3.73 -10.11 12.41
CA LEU A 122 -4.93 -10.45 11.65
C LEU A 122 -5.28 -9.45 10.51
N PRO A 123 -5.27 -8.13 10.75
CA PRO A 123 -5.53 -7.16 9.69
C PRO A 123 -4.35 -6.97 8.71
N SER A 124 -3.14 -7.42 9.05
CA SER A 124 -1.94 -7.15 8.24
C SER A 124 -2.00 -7.81 6.86
N ALA A 125 -1.64 -7.05 5.82
CA ALA A 125 -1.61 -7.55 4.45
C ALA A 125 -0.73 -8.80 4.32
N SER A 126 0.44 -8.81 4.97
CA SER A 126 1.39 -9.92 4.84
C SER A 126 0.82 -11.23 5.38
N PHE A 127 0.07 -11.19 6.50
CA PHE A 127 -0.58 -12.35 7.08
C PHE A 127 -1.70 -12.85 6.17
N VAL A 128 -2.65 -11.98 5.82
CA VAL A 128 -3.82 -12.34 5.00
C VAL A 128 -3.40 -12.90 3.64
N LEU A 129 -2.46 -12.25 2.96
CA LEU A 129 -1.96 -12.69 1.65
C LEU A 129 -1.29 -14.07 1.73
N SER A 130 -0.52 -14.35 2.79
CA SER A 130 0.15 -15.66 2.95
C SER A 130 -0.86 -16.81 3.09
N TYR A 131 -1.87 -16.62 3.93
CA TYR A 131 -2.90 -17.64 4.18
C TYR A 131 -3.85 -17.80 3.00
N MET A 132 -4.23 -16.69 2.36
CA MET A 132 -5.07 -16.71 1.16
C MET A 132 -4.37 -17.32 -0.05
N ALA A 133 -3.05 -17.16 -0.19
CA ALA A 133 -2.28 -17.86 -1.22
C ALA A 133 -2.40 -19.38 -1.06
N VAL A 134 -2.09 -19.92 0.13
CA VAL A 134 -2.12 -21.37 0.38
C VAL A 134 -3.55 -21.91 0.29
N TRP A 135 -4.52 -21.20 0.87
CA TRP A 135 -5.92 -21.59 0.78
C TRP A 135 -6.40 -21.65 -0.68
N SER A 136 -6.08 -20.65 -1.50
CA SER A 136 -6.45 -20.61 -2.91
C SER A 136 -5.83 -21.75 -3.70
N LEU A 137 -4.53 -22.03 -3.50
CA LEU A 137 -3.85 -23.13 -4.17
C LEU A 137 -4.49 -24.48 -3.86
N CYS A 138 -4.90 -24.70 -2.61
CA CYS A 138 -5.41 -25.99 -2.18
C CYS A 138 -6.91 -26.20 -2.47
N TYR A 139 -7.72 -25.14 -2.38
CA TYR A 139 -9.17 -25.26 -2.51
C TYR A 139 -9.74 -24.75 -3.82
N LEU A 140 -9.07 -23.82 -4.52
CA LEU A 140 -9.57 -23.26 -5.78
C LEU A 140 -8.95 -23.89 -7.02
N THR A 141 -7.71 -24.40 -6.98
CA THR A 141 -7.07 -25.00 -8.16
C THR A 141 -7.89 -26.13 -8.78
N GLY A 142 -8.46 -27.03 -7.95
CA GLY A 142 -9.30 -28.13 -8.44
C GLY A 142 -10.63 -27.68 -9.07
N PRO A 143 -11.41 -26.79 -8.43
CA PRO A 143 -12.57 -26.16 -9.06
C PRO A 143 -12.24 -25.44 -10.38
N VAL A 144 -11.13 -24.71 -10.43
CA VAL A 144 -10.66 -24.03 -11.65
C VAL A 144 -10.34 -25.04 -12.75
N GLU A 145 -9.59 -26.10 -12.44
CA GLU A 145 -9.31 -27.19 -13.38
C GLU A 145 -10.62 -27.79 -13.94
N LYS A 146 -11.59 -28.11 -13.07
CA LYS A 146 -12.90 -28.63 -13.50
C LYS A 146 -13.65 -27.65 -14.39
N PHE A 147 -13.55 -26.36 -14.11
CA PHE A 147 -14.16 -25.33 -14.94
C PHE A 147 -13.54 -25.31 -16.34
N PHE A 148 -12.20 -25.27 -16.44
CA PHE A 148 -11.51 -25.27 -17.72
C PHE A 148 -11.77 -26.54 -18.53
N THR A 149 -11.66 -27.71 -17.88
CA THR A 149 -11.84 -29.00 -18.55
C THR A 149 -13.26 -29.25 -19.02
N LYS A 150 -14.27 -28.70 -18.31
CA LYS A 150 -15.68 -28.89 -18.67
C LYS A 150 -16.22 -27.82 -19.61
N TYR A 151 -15.85 -26.55 -19.41
CA TYR A 151 -16.50 -25.42 -20.08
C TYR A 151 -15.60 -24.65 -21.05
N VAL A 152 -14.27 -24.72 -20.90
CA VAL A 152 -13.32 -23.97 -21.74
C VAL A 152 -12.66 -24.91 -22.75
N THR A 153 -13.47 -25.40 -23.68
CA THR A 153 -13.03 -26.30 -24.75
C THR A 153 -13.55 -25.81 -26.10
N SER A 154 -12.91 -26.24 -27.20
CA SER A 154 -13.36 -25.91 -28.56
C SER A 154 -13.49 -24.38 -28.78
N TRP A 155 -14.60 -23.89 -29.35
CA TRP A 155 -14.81 -22.45 -29.59
C TRP A 155 -14.84 -21.61 -28.31
N MET A 156 -15.25 -22.20 -27.18
CA MET A 156 -15.22 -21.51 -25.88
C MET A 156 -13.79 -21.21 -25.43
N PHE A 157 -12.82 -22.04 -25.82
CA PHE A 157 -11.40 -21.77 -25.58
C PHE A 157 -10.97 -20.45 -26.25
N ILE A 158 -11.30 -20.29 -27.53
CA ILE A 158 -10.93 -19.10 -28.31
C ILE A 158 -11.61 -17.86 -27.72
N VAL A 159 -12.92 -17.92 -27.46
CA VAL A 159 -13.67 -16.80 -26.89
C VAL A 159 -13.14 -16.40 -25.52
N PHE A 160 -12.85 -17.38 -24.65
CA PHE A 160 -12.33 -17.11 -23.31
C PHE A 160 -11.00 -16.36 -23.38
N PHE A 161 -10.01 -16.88 -24.12
CA PHE A 161 -8.70 -16.23 -24.21
C PHE A 161 -8.75 -14.89 -24.95
N PHE A 162 -9.59 -14.77 -25.99
CA PHE A 162 -9.83 -13.49 -26.66
C PHE A 162 -10.24 -12.42 -25.66
N TRP A 163 -11.23 -12.70 -24.80
CA TRP A 163 -11.68 -11.73 -23.79
C TRP A 163 -10.63 -11.48 -22.72
N VAL A 164 -9.91 -12.49 -22.25
CA VAL A 164 -8.82 -12.30 -21.27
C VAL A 164 -7.76 -11.36 -21.84
N PHE A 165 -7.28 -11.59 -23.06
CA PHE A 165 -6.27 -10.73 -23.70
C PHE A 165 -6.82 -9.35 -24.04
N LEU A 166 -8.05 -9.25 -24.55
CA LEU A 166 -8.68 -7.96 -24.87
C LEU A 166 -8.86 -7.10 -23.62
N LEU A 167 -9.41 -7.65 -22.54
CA LEU A 167 -9.61 -6.90 -21.30
C LEU A 167 -8.28 -6.51 -20.66
N THR A 168 -7.27 -7.39 -20.72
CA THR A 168 -5.91 -7.05 -20.28
C THR A 168 -5.34 -5.89 -21.10
N ALA A 169 -5.49 -5.92 -22.44
CA ALA A 169 -5.03 -4.86 -23.31
C ALA A 169 -5.75 -3.52 -23.03
N VAL A 170 -7.07 -3.56 -22.79
CA VAL A 170 -7.84 -2.37 -22.38
C VAL A 170 -7.31 -1.80 -21.06
N VAL A 171 -7.03 -2.63 -20.06
CA VAL A 171 -6.40 -2.20 -18.80
C VAL A 171 -5.04 -1.56 -19.04
N CYS A 172 -4.25 -2.10 -19.97
CA CYS A 172 -2.93 -1.58 -20.31
C CYS A 172 -2.97 -0.25 -21.06
N VAL A 173 -4.01 0.00 -21.84
CA VAL A 173 -4.12 1.24 -22.64
C VAL A 173 -4.85 2.33 -21.85
N GLU A 174 -6.02 2.03 -21.29
CA GLU A 174 -6.90 3.02 -20.66
C GLU A 174 -7.76 2.36 -19.57
N TYR A 175 -7.19 2.19 -18.38
CA TYR A 175 -7.88 1.50 -17.28
C TYR A 175 -9.13 2.26 -16.77
N ASP A 176 -9.18 3.59 -16.93
CA ASP A 176 -10.33 4.41 -16.51
C ASP A 176 -11.63 4.03 -17.25
N VAL A 177 -11.51 3.40 -18.43
CA VAL A 177 -12.66 2.87 -19.18
C VAL A 177 -13.39 1.77 -18.39
N LEU A 178 -12.70 1.02 -17.53
CA LEU A 178 -13.34 0.03 -16.65
C LEU A 178 -14.22 0.65 -15.58
N ARG A 179 -14.13 1.97 -15.32
CA ARG A 179 -15.03 2.68 -14.41
C ARG A 179 -16.32 3.13 -15.10
N ASN A 180 -16.33 3.16 -16.42
CA ASN A 180 -17.48 3.58 -17.19
C ASN A 180 -18.54 2.47 -17.21
N SER A 181 -19.66 2.70 -16.53
CA SER A 181 -20.76 1.74 -16.44
C SER A 181 -21.32 1.33 -17.81
N SER A 182 -21.30 2.23 -18.79
CA SER A 182 -21.76 1.95 -20.16
C SER A 182 -20.80 0.98 -20.85
N PHE A 183 -19.49 1.20 -20.72
CA PHE A 183 -18.48 0.30 -21.26
C PHE A 183 -18.59 -1.10 -20.64
N LEU A 184 -18.70 -1.19 -19.31
CA LEU A 184 -18.87 -2.46 -18.62
C LEU A 184 -20.14 -3.18 -19.08
N MET A 185 -21.26 -2.47 -19.23
CA MET A 185 -22.52 -3.05 -19.69
C MET A 185 -22.41 -3.59 -21.12
N MET A 186 -21.90 -2.78 -22.06
CA MET A 186 -21.72 -3.19 -23.45
C MET A 186 -20.77 -4.37 -23.58
N THR A 187 -19.66 -4.34 -22.85
CA THR A 187 -18.67 -5.42 -22.78
C THR A 187 -19.29 -6.70 -22.23
N SER A 188 -20.09 -6.61 -21.16
CA SER A 188 -20.79 -7.77 -20.59
C SER A 188 -21.77 -8.40 -21.59
N VAL A 189 -22.54 -7.57 -22.31
CA VAL A 189 -23.43 -8.06 -23.37
C VAL A 189 -22.64 -8.72 -24.49
N ALA A 190 -21.54 -8.12 -24.93
CA ALA A 190 -20.67 -8.68 -25.97
C ALA A 190 -20.06 -10.03 -25.55
N ILE A 191 -19.62 -10.16 -24.30
CA ILE A 191 -19.15 -11.44 -23.73
C ILE A 191 -20.28 -12.47 -23.81
N ILE A 192 -21.48 -12.16 -23.32
CA ILE A 192 -22.62 -13.08 -23.33
C ILE A 192 -22.96 -13.52 -24.75
N LEU A 193 -23.07 -12.59 -25.71
CA LEU A 193 -23.36 -12.90 -27.10
C LEU A 193 -22.27 -13.79 -27.72
N SER A 194 -20.99 -13.51 -27.45
CA SER A 194 -19.87 -14.33 -27.94
C SER A 194 -19.88 -15.74 -27.35
N VAL A 195 -20.27 -15.90 -26.09
CA VAL A 195 -20.42 -17.20 -25.42
C VAL A 195 -21.59 -17.99 -26.01
N ILE A 196 -22.73 -17.34 -26.24
CA ILE A 196 -23.89 -17.96 -26.90
C ILE A 196 -23.50 -18.41 -28.32
N PHE A 197 -22.85 -17.54 -29.07
CA PHE A 197 -22.39 -17.85 -30.43
C PHE A 197 -21.41 -19.02 -30.44
N ALA A 198 -20.38 -19.02 -29.58
CA ALA A 198 -19.44 -20.13 -29.45
C ALA A 198 -20.12 -21.44 -29.03
N SER A 199 -21.10 -21.38 -28.14
CA SER A 199 -21.87 -22.57 -27.73
C SER A 199 -22.70 -23.14 -28.88
N ARG A 200 -23.33 -22.28 -29.69
CA ARG A 200 -24.06 -22.70 -30.91
C ARG A 200 -23.12 -23.27 -31.96
N LEU A 201 -21.96 -22.63 -32.15
CA LEU A 201 -20.97 -23.07 -33.12
C LEU A 201 -20.33 -24.40 -32.71
N HIS A 202 -20.09 -24.62 -31.41
CA HIS A 202 -19.64 -25.89 -30.87
C HIS A 202 -20.65 -27.02 -31.15
N ALA A 203 -21.95 -26.75 -31.04
CA ALA A 203 -22.98 -27.73 -31.33
C ALA A 203 -23.06 -28.12 -32.82
N VAL A 204 -22.70 -27.21 -33.74
CA VAL A 204 -22.77 -27.44 -35.19
C VAL A 204 -21.44 -27.96 -35.76
N LYS A 205 -20.31 -27.39 -35.33
CA LYS A 205 -18.97 -27.69 -35.83
C LYS A 205 -17.95 -27.56 -34.69
N PRO A 206 -17.77 -28.59 -33.85
CA PRO A 206 -16.78 -28.55 -32.79
C PRO A 206 -15.35 -28.49 -33.38
N LEU A 207 -14.49 -27.76 -32.68
CA LEU A 207 -13.05 -27.74 -32.89
C LEU A 207 -12.40 -28.77 -31.97
N ASP A 208 -12.01 -29.90 -32.55
CA ASP A 208 -11.32 -30.96 -31.81
C ASP A 208 -9.88 -30.58 -31.46
N GLY A 209 -9.44 -30.95 -30.26
CA GLY A 209 -8.06 -30.77 -29.80
C GLY A 209 -7.79 -29.48 -29.02
N LEU A 210 -8.67 -28.47 -29.13
CA LEU A 210 -8.57 -27.21 -28.37
C LEU A 210 -9.10 -27.37 -26.94
N ALA A 211 -8.28 -27.94 -26.06
CA ALA A 211 -8.55 -28.01 -24.62
C ALA A 211 -7.24 -28.17 -23.82
N MET A 212 -7.16 -27.51 -22.66
CA MET A 212 -5.95 -27.55 -21.82
C MET A 212 -5.57 -28.96 -21.35
N ASN A 213 -6.56 -29.81 -21.06
CA ASN A 213 -6.32 -31.20 -20.64
C ASN A 213 -5.85 -32.13 -21.75
N ARG A 214 -5.92 -31.72 -23.03
CA ARG A 214 -5.45 -32.50 -24.17
C ARG A 214 -3.97 -32.24 -24.51
N MET A 215 -3.29 -31.39 -23.73
CA MET A 215 -1.86 -31.12 -23.90
C MET A 215 -1.01 -32.37 -23.63
N PRO A 216 0.18 -32.49 -24.26
CA PRO A 216 1.10 -33.61 -24.05
C PRO A 216 1.42 -33.85 -22.56
N PRO A 217 1.67 -35.11 -22.15
CA PRO A 217 2.03 -35.44 -20.76
C PRO A 217 3.20 -34.60 -20.19
N THR A 218 4.16 -34.24 -21.05
CA THR A 218 5.31 -33.40 -20.70
C THR A 218 4.92 -31.97 -20.28
N LEU A 219 3.77 -31.47 -20.74
CA LEU A 219 3.27 -30.13 -20.43
C LEU A 219 2.19 -30.13 -19.33
N GLN A 220 1.78 -31.29 -18.82
CA GLN A 220 0.71 -31.36 -17.82
C GLN A 220 1.06 -30.62 -16.52
N SER A 221 2.33 -30.63 -16.10
CA SER A 221 2.79 -29.82 -14.96
C SER A 221 2.61 -28.32 -15.21
N LEU A 222 2.84 -27.85 -16.44
CA LEU A 222 2.62 -26.46 -16.82
C LEU A 222 1.13 -26.12 -16.86
N VAL A 223 0.28 -27.05 -17.30
CA VAL A 223 -1.19 -26.89 -17.27
C VAL A 223 -1.72 -26.80 -15.84
N GLN A 224 -1.22 -27.63 -14.92
CA GLN A 224 -1.58 -27.54 -13.51
C GLN A 224 -1.12 -26.22 -12.89
N PHE A 225 0.10 -25.78 -13.22
CA PHE A 225 0.60 -24.47 -12.81
C PHE A 225 -0.26 -23.32 -13.36
N PHE A 226 -0.73 -23.42 -14.60
CA PHE A 226 -1.67 -22.47 -15.20
C PHE A 226 -2.98 -22.39 -14.39
N TYR A 227 -3.59 -23.52 -14.01
CA TYR A 227 -4.80 -23.50 -13.16
C TYR A 227 -4.54 -22.89 -11.78
N ALA A 228 -3.37 -23.16 -11.19
CA ALA A 228 -2.96 -22.57 -9.93
C ALA A 228 -2.82 -21.05 -10.02
N GLN A 229 -2.32 -20.50 -11.14
CA GLN A 229 -2.27 -19.05 -11.35
C GLN A 229 -3.67 -18.42 -11.35
N PHE A 230 -4.64 -19.01 -12.04
CA PHE A 230 -6.03 -18.54 -12.01
C PHE A 230 -6.65 -18.63 -10.61
N ALA A 231 -6.36 -19.69 -9.85
CA ALA A 231 -6.80 -19.83 -8.47
C ALA A 231 -6.26 -18.71 -7.56
N ILE A 232 -4.97 -18.36 -7.69
CA ILE A 232 -4.34 -17.24 -6.98
C ILE A 232 -4.97 -15.91 -7.38
N GLN A 233 -5.27 -15.70 -8.66
CA GLN A 233 -5.91 -14.47 -9.13
C GLN A 233 -7.29 -14.26 -8.48
N ILE A 234 -8.11 -15.30 -8.47
CA ILE A 234 -9.47 -15.26 -7.92
C ILE A 234 -9.46 -15.13 -6.40
N GLY A 235 -8.70 -15.97 -5.69
CA GLY A 235 -8.78 -16.03 -4.23
C GLY A 235 -7.96 -14.95 -3.50
N MET A 236 -6.94 -14.39 -4.14
CA MET A 236 -5.99 -13.49 -3.48
C MET A 236 -5.73 -12.21 -4.28
N MET A 237 -5.13 -12.30 -5.47
CA MET A 237 -4.53 -11.12 -6.12
C MET A 237 -5.55 -10.05 -6.51
N ILE A 238 -6.64 -10.39 -7.20
CA ILE A 238 -7.62 -9.40 -7.67
C ILE A 238 -8.28 -8.63 -6.50
N PRO A 239 -8.91 -9.29 -5.52
CA PRO A 239 -9.61 -8.58 -4.43
C PRO A 239 -8.66 -7.94 -3.42
N LEU A 240 -7.59 -8.62 -3.01
CA LEU A 240 -6.74 -8.15 -1.91
C LEU A 240 -5.69 -7.15 -2.37
N SER A 241 -5.18 -7.25 -3.61
CA SER A 241 -4.25 -6.23 -4.11
C SER A 241 -4.95 -4.87 -4.19
N ALA A 242 -6.20 -4.84 -4.66
CA ALA A 242 -7.00 -3.62 -4.65
C ALA A 242 -7.33 -3.16 -3.22
N ALA A 243 -7.67 -4.09 -2.31
CA ALA A 243 -8.05 -3.75 -0.94
C ALA A 243 -6.89 -3.20 -0.08
N TYR A 244 -5.67 -3.73 -0.25
CA TYR A 244 -4.51 -3.38 0.57
C TYR A 244 -3.55 -2.40 -0.11
N PHE A 245 -3.39 -2.50 -1.44
CA PHE A 245 -2.38 -1.72 -2.17
C PHE A 245 -2.98 -0.70 -3.13
N HIS A 246 -4.32 -0.67 -3.30
CA HIS A 246 -5.02 0.21 -4.24
C HIS A 246 -4.48 0.15 -5.68
N ARG A 247 -3.79 -0.94 -6.01
CA ARG A 247 -3.16 -1.14 -7.31
C ARG A 247 -3.33 -2.58 -7.76
N PHE A 248 -3.34 -2.76 -9.07
CA PHE A 248 -3.46 -4.06 -9.70
C PHE A 248 -2.28 -4.32 -10.63
N PRO A 249 -1.36 -5.26 -10.31
CA PRO A 249 -0.24 -5.58 -11.18
C PRO A 249 -0.72 -6.46 -12.35
N ALA A 250 -1.18 -5.81 -13.43
CA ALA A 250 -1.71 -6.50 -14.62
C ALA A 250 -0.68 -7.45 -15.26
N ALA A 251 0.59 -7.07 -15.23
CA ALA A 251 1.71 -7.91 -15.67
C ALA A 251 1.86 -9.20 -14.85
N GLY A 252 1.38 -9.24 -13.60
CA GLY A 252 1.65 -10.32 -12.65
C GLY A 252 1.20 -11.70 -13.14
N VAL A 253 0.08 -11.77 -13.85
CA VAL A 253 -0.41 -13.05 -14.42
C VAL A 253 0.61 -13.63 -15.40
N PHE A 254 1.27 -12.79 -16.19
CA PHE A 254 2.19 -13.20 -17.25
C PHE A 254 3.63 -13.34 -16.74
N ALA A 255 4.10 -12.34 -15.99
CA ALA A 255 5.45 -12.32 -15.44
C ALA A 255 5.69 -13.54 -14.52
N ASN A 256 4.69 -13.95 -13.74
CA ASN A 256 4.79 -15.11 -12.86
C ASN A 256 4.99 -16.44 -13.61
N PHE A 257 4.62 -16.56 -14.89
CA PHE A 257 4.92 -17.78 -15.66
C PHE A 257 6.41 -18.01 -15.89
N ILE A 258 7.22 -16.95 -15.82
CA ILE A 258 8.66 -17.01 -16.03
C ILE A 258 9.39 -16.80 -14.69
N ALA A 259 8.97 -15.81 -13.91
CA ALA A 259 9.62 -15.42 -12.67
C ALA A 259 9.60 -16.52 -11.60
N ILE A 260 8.47 -17.22 -11.41
CA ILE A 260 8.31 -18.25 -10.38
C ILE A 260 9.20 -19.48 -10.63
N PRO A 261 9.23 -20.09 -11.83
CA PRO A 261 10.17 -21.18 -12.10
C PRO A 261 11.63 -20.73 -11.99
N LEU A 262 11.95 -19.54 -12.51
CA LEU A 262 13.31 -19.03 -12.55
C LEU A 262 13.88 -18.76 -11.16
N ILE A 263 13.10 -18.15 -10.27
CA ILE A 263 13.55 -17.93 -8.88
C ILE A 263 13.78 -19.24 -8.12
N GLY A 264 13.02 -20.28 -8.45
CA GLY A 264 13.19 -21.59 -7.83
C GLY A 264 14.56 -22.18 -8.14
N LEU A 265 14.97 -22.08 -9.41
CA LEU A 265 16.31 -22.47 -9.82
C LEU A 265 17.39 -21.62 -9.15
N ILE A 266 17.17 -20.30 -9.06
CA ILE A 266 18.13 -19.37 -8.45
C ILE A 266 18.38 -19.70 -6.98
N VAL A 267 17.31 -19.89 -6.22
CA VAL A 267 17.38 -20.16 -4.78
C VAL A 267 17.90 -21.57 -4.51
N MET A 268 17.49 -22.57 -5.29
CA MET A 268 18.05 -23.93 -5.17
C MET A 268 19.55 -23.95 -5.48
N ALA A 269 20.00 -23.29 -6.56
CA ALA A 269 21.41 -23.23 -6.93
C ALA A 269 22.26 -22.52 -5.88
N GLY A 270 21.79 -21.37 -5.38
CA GLY A 270 22.47 -20.63 -4.31
C GLY A 270 22.55 -21.42 -3.00
N PHE A 271 21.46 -22.06 -2.58
CA PHE A 271 21.44 -22.88 -1.37
C PHE A 271 22.34 -24.11 -1.51
N LEU A 272 22.33 -24.78 -2.67
CA LEU A 272 23.19 -25.92 -2.95
C LEU A 272 24.68 -25.53 -2.96
N ALA A 273 25.03 -24.38 -3.54
CA ALA A 273 26.39 -23.85 -3.50
C ALA A 273 26.85 -23.63 -2.05
N GLY A 274 25.98 -23.08 -1.19
CA GLY A 274 26.24 -22.93 0.25
C GLY A 274 26.43 -24.26 0.97
N LEU A 275 25.58 -25.26 0.71
CA LEU A 275 25.72 -26.60 1.28
C LEU A 275 27.00 -27.30 0.83
N ILE A 276 27.39 -27.18 -0.43
CA ILE A 276 28.64 -27.74 -0.96
C ILE A 276 29.83 -27.08 -0.26
N GLY A 277 29.82 -25.75 -0.10
CA GLY A 277 30.84 -25.03 0.65
C GLY A 277 30.97 -25.55 2.08
N ALA A 278 29.84 -25.66 2.80
CA ALA A 278 29.82 -26.14 4.18
C ALA A 278 30.29 -27.61 4.30
N LEU A 279 29.82 -28.49 3.41
CA LEU A 279 30.17 -29.91 3.40
C LEU A 279 31.67 -30.12 3.17
N PHE A 280 32.23 -29.47 2.15
CA PHE A 280 33.65 -29.61 1.84
C PHE A 280 34.55 -28.94 2.88
N SER A 281 34.07 -27.88 3.53
CA SER A 281 34.74 -27.32 4.71
C SER A 281 34.78 -28.33 5.86
N ALA A 282 33.68 -29.05 6.12
CA ALA A 282 33.63 -30.09 7.15
C ALA A 282 34.51 -31.30 6.84
N LEU A 283 34.76 -31.58 5.56
CA LEU A 283 35.67 -32.63 5.10
C LEU A 283 37.15 -32.17 5.03
N ASN A 284 37.49 -30.99 5.57
CA ASN A 284 38.83 -30.38 5.48
C ASN A 284 39.33 -30.14 4.04
N MET A 285 38.42 -29.90 3.09
CA MET A 285 38.71 -29.59 1.67
C MET A 285 38.07 -28.27 1.20
N PRO A 286 38.28 -27.14 1.90
CA PRO A 286 37.55 -25.88 1.63
C PRO A 286 37.82 -25.31 0.23
N ALA A 287 39.02 -25.50 -0.32
CA ALA A 287 39.37 -25.03 -1.67
C ALA A 287 38.51 -25.68 -2.77
N MET A 288 38.24 -26.99 -2.62
CA MET A 288 37.38 -27.72 -3.57
C MET A 288 35.92 -27.30 -3.44
N GLY A 289 35.44 -27.09 -2.22
CA GLY A 289 34.10 -26.55 -1.96
C GLY A 289 33.89 -25.17 -2.56
N ALA A 290 34.86 -24.27 -2.39
CA ALA A 290 34.82 -22.92 -2.95
C ALA A 290 34.81 -22.94 -4.50
N LEU A 291 35.63 -23.80 -5.12
CA LEU A 291 35.67 -23.94 -6.58
C LEU A 291 34.33 -24.43 -7.15
N LEU A 292 33.74 -25.47 -6.56
CA LEU A 292 32.44 -26.00 -6.97
C LEU A 292 31.31 -24.99 -6.76
N ALA A 293 31.31 -24.29 -5.62
CA ALA A 293 30.35 -23.24 -5.33
C ALA A 293 30.49 -22.06 -6.31
N LEU A 294 31.71 -21.71 -6.74
CA LEU A 294 31.96 -20.66 -7.72
C LEU A 294 31.32 -20.99 -9.07
N TYR A 295 31.50 -22.21 -9.60
CA TYR A 295 30.88 -22.61 -10.87
C TYR A 295 29.36 -22.56 -10.81
N LEU A 296 28.76 -23.04 -9.71
CA LEU A 296 27.32 -22.95 -9.50
C LEU A 296 26.84 -21.49 -9.44
N ASN A 297 27.55 -20.63 -8.71
CA ASN A 297 27.20 -19.21 -8.59
C ASN A 297 27.41 -18.42 -9.90
N ALA A 298 28.40 -18.78 -10.72
CA ALA A 298 28.59 -18.19 -12.04
C ALA A 298 27.41 -18.50 -12.97
N GLY A 299 26.89 -19.73 -12.95
CA GLY A 299 25.64 -20.06 -13.64
C GLY A 299 24.44 -19.32 -13.04
N ASN A 300 24.38 -19.23 -11.70
CA ASN A 300 23.30 -18.54 -11.00
C ASN A 300 23.24 -17.04 -11.31
N TYR A 301 24.39 -16.40 -11.55
CA TYR A 301 24.49 -14.99 -11.94
C TYR A 301 23.68 -14.68 -13.22
N TRP A 302 23.78 -15.55 -14.23
CA TRP A 302 23.00 -15.39 -15.47
C TRP A 302 21.50 -15.59 -15.26
N LEU A 303 21.11 -16.51 -14.38
CA LEU A 303 19.71 -16.68 -13.99
C LEU A 303 19.19 -15.42 -13.28
N CYS A 304 19.98 -14.81 -12.39
CA CYS A 304 19.64 -13.55 -11.72
C CYS A 304 19.45 -12.40 -12.73
N ILE A 305 20.32 -12.26 -13.73
CA ILE A 305 20.15 -11.27 -14.81
C ILE A 305 18.86 -11.52 -15.59
N GLY A 306 18.59 -12.78 -15.96
CA GLY A 306 17.35 -13.14 -16.63
C GLY A 306 16.13 -12.75 -15.79
N PHE A 307 16.18 -13.03 -14.49
CA PHE A 307 15.09 -12.76 -13.55
C PHE A 307 14.81 -11.27 -13.37
N THR A 308 15.83 -10.45 -13.19
CA THR A 308 15.66 -8.98 -13.14
C THR A 308 15.21 -8.42 -14.50
N GLY A 309 15.68 -9.01 -15.60
CA GLY A 309 15.23 -8.67 -16.95
C GLY A 309 13.74 -8.92 -17.20
N VAL A 310 13.16 -9.97 -16.61
CA VAL A 310 11.70 -10.23 -16.68
C VAL A 310 10.92 -9.09 -16.06
N ALA A 311 11.29 -8.66 -14.84
CA ALA A 311 10.60 -7.55 -14.17
C ALA A 311 10.70 -6.25 -15.00
N HIS A 312 11.89 -5.93 -15.52
CA HIS A 312 12.07 -4.74 -16.33
C HIS A 312 11.26 -4.77 -17.65
N PHE A 313 11.24 -5.92 -18.33
CA PHE A 313 10.47 -6.08 -19.58
C PHE A 313 8.97 -5.90 -19.35
N PHE A 314 8.40 -6.58 -18.35
CA PHE A 314 6.97 -6.51 -18.08
C PHE A 314 6.56 -5.15 -17.51
N PHE A 315 7.43 -4.46 -16.78
CA PHE A 315 7.19 -3.10 -16.31
C PHE A 315 7.04 -2.13 -17.48
N LYS A 316 7.86 -2.26 -18.53
CA LYS A 316 7.74 -1.43 -19.74
C LYS A 316 6.54 -1.81 -20.61
N ALA A 317 6.15 -3.08 -20.60
CA ALA A 317 5.09 -3.60 -21.48
C ALA A 317 3.67 -3.46 -20.91
N PHE A 318 3.51 -3.35 -19.59
CA PHE A 318 2.21 -3.30 -18.91
C PHE A 318 2.13 -2.11 -17.97
N THR A 319 0.92 -1.57 -17.80
CA THR A 319 0.67 -0.52 -16.80
C THR A 319 0.50 -1.11 -15.40
N TYR A 320 0.69 -0.27 -14.39
CA TYR A 320 0.44 -0.60 -12.99
C TYR A 320 -0.69 0.29 -12.42
N PRO A 321 -1.93 0.12 -12.89
CA PRO A 321 -3.02 1.06 -12.64
C PRO A 321 -3.51 1.04 -11.19
N PHE A 322 -4.01 2.18 -10.75
CA PHE A 322 -4.72 2.30 -9.48
C PHE A 322 -6.14 1.75 -9.58
N MET A 323 -6.49 0.90 -8.63
CA MET A 323 -7.86 0.41 -8.45
C MET A 323 -8.51 1.04 -7.22
N PRO A 324 -9.76 1.53 -7.35
CA PRO A 324 -10.52 1.96 -6.18
C PRO A 324 -10.73 0.76 -5.25
N THR A 325 -10.76 1.03 -3.94
CA THR A 325 -11.03 0.00 -2.95
C THR A 325 -12.43 -0.56 -3.11
N PHE A 326 -12.52 -1.89 -3.04
CA PHE A 326 -13.80 -2.56 -2.90
C PHE A 326 -14.39 -2.24 -1.53
N THR A 327 -15.67 -1.87 -1.50
CA THR A 327 -16.41 -1.71 -0.23
C THR A 327 -16.36 -3.02 0.57
N SER A 328 -16.40 -2.95 1.90
CA SER A 328 -16.38 -4.14 2.77
C SER A 328 -17.52 -5.11 2.44
N SER A 329 -18.70 -4.58 2.09
CA SER A 329 -19.84 -5.39 1.65
C SER A 329 -19.55 -6.16 0.36
N TRP A 330 -18.91 -5.50 -0.62
CA TRP A 330 -18.48 -6.16 -1.85
C TRP A 330 -17.47 -7.27 -1.58
N LEU A 331 -16.46 -7.03 -0.74
CA LEU A 331 -15.46 -8.04 -0.38
C LEU A 331 -16.11 -9.25 0.31
N ILE A 332 -17.04 -9.01 1.24
CA ILE A 332 -17.79 -10.08 1.92
C ILE A 332 -18.58 -10.91 0.90
N MET A 333 -19.31 -10.26 -0.01
CA MET A 333 -20.08 -10.97 -1.04
C MET A 333 -19.17 -11.74 -2.01
N TYR A 334 -18.06 -11.13 -2.42
CA TYR A 334 -17.07 -11.75 -3.30
C TYR A 334 -16.50 -13.02 -2.66
N TYR A 335 -16.01 -12.91 -1.42
CA TYR A 335 -15.43 -14.05 -0.71
C TYR A 335 -16.47 -15.11 -0.34
N ALA A 336 -17.73 -14.74 -0.09
CA ALA A 336 -18.82 -15.70 0.02
C ALA A 336 -19.01 -16.48 -1.29
N GLY A 337 -18.97 -15.82 -2.44
CA GLY A 337 -19.00 -16.46 -3.76
C GLY A 337 -17.81 -17.40 -3.99
N VAL A 338 -16.59 -16.94 -3.67
CA VAL A 338 -15.37 -17.77 -3.78
C VAL A 338 -15.44 -18.98 -2.85
N PHE A 339 -15.96 -18.82 -1.64
CA PHE A 339 -16.19 -19.91 -0.70
C PHE A 339 -17.18 -20.93 -1.26
N LEU A 340 -18.28 -20.47 -1.87
CA LEU A 340 -19.24 -21.35 -2.54
C LEU A 340 -18.59 -22.09 -3.71
N ILE A 341 -17.75 -21.44 -4.53
CA ILE A 341 -17.02 -22.13 -5.62
C ILE A 341 -16.12 -23.23 -5.07
N ALA A 342 -15.41 -22.96 -3.97
CA ALA A 342 -14.53 -23.93 -3.32
C ALA A 342 -15.29 -25.10 -2.68
N PHE A 343 -16.43 -24.83 -2.06
CA PHE A 343 -17.14 -25.77 -1.16
C PHE A 343 -18.58 -26.08 -1.57
N TYR A 344 -19.00 -25.82 -2.82
CA TYR A 344 -20.40 -25.96 -3.22
C TYR A 344 -20.99 -27.31 -2.83
N ARG A 345 -20.27 -28.43 -3.06
CA ARG A 345 -20.76 -29.78 -2.72
C ARG A 345 -21.01 -29.93 -1.21
N PRO A 346 -20.00 -29.80 -0.32
CA PRO A 346 -20.23 -29.89 1.12
C PRO A 346 -21.31 -28.93 1.63
N VAL A 347 -21.40 -27.72 1.07
CA VAL A 347 -22.43 -26.74 1.46
C VAL A 347 -23.82 -27.21 1.05
N PHE A 348 -24.01 -27.67 -0.19
CA PHE A 348 -25.30 -28.20 -0.64
C PHE A 348 -25.68 -29.47 0.11
N ASP A 349 -24.73 -30.38 0.36
CA ASP A 349 -24.95 -31.60 1.14
C ASP A 349 -25.37 -31.26 2.58
N LEU A 350 -24.70 -30.28 3.21
CA LEU A 350 -25.05 -29.78 4.54
C LEU A 350 -26.44 -29.14 4.56
N ILE A 351 -26.78 -28.33 3.56
CA ILE A 351 -28.11 -27.70 3.43
C ILE A 351 -29.17 -28.79 3.25
N GLU A 352 -28.93 -29.80 2.43
CA GLU A 352 -29.85 -30.91 2.21
C GLU A 352 -30.05 -31.71 3.50
N GLU A 353 -28.97 -32.07 4.22
CA GLU A 353 -29.05 -32.68 5.55
C GLU A 353 -29.83 -31.80 6.53
N MET A 354 -29.58 -30.49 6.55
CA MET A 354 -30.30 -29.57 7.42
C MET A 354 -31.78 -29.52 7.09
N ILE A 355 -32.16 -29.44 5.82
CA ILE A 355 -33.56 -29.47 5.36
C ILE A 355 -34.22 -30.78 5.74
N GLN A 356 -33.52 -31.91 5.59
CA GLN A 356 -34.02 -33.21 6.00
C GLN A 356 -34.24 -33.24 7.52
N ARG A 357 -33.26 -32.80 8.33
CA ARG A 357 -33.39 -32.72 9.80
C ARG A 357 -34.50 -31.77 10.25
N LEU A 358 -34.70 -30.65 9.55
CA LEU A 358 -35.77 -29.69 9.81
C LEU A 358 -37.18 -30.30 9.65
N LYS A 359 -37.36 -31.31 8.80
CA LYS A 359 -38.63 -32.03 8.65
C LYS A 359 -38.99 -32.90 9.86
N TYR A 360 -38.01 -33.27 10.69
CA TYR A 360 -38.20 -34.12 11.86
C TYR A 360 -38.37 -33.33 13.18
N TYR A 361 -38.15 -32.01 13.16
CA TYR A 361 -38.33 -31.20 14.36
C TYR A 361 -39.78 -30.79 14.56
N SER A 362 -40.23 -30.85 15.81
CA SER A 362 -41.51 -30.27 16.20
C SER A 362 -41.47 -28.74 16.09
N ARG A 363 -42.64 -28.09 15.93
CA ARG A 363 -42.72 -26.62 15.86
C ARG A 363 -42.05 -25.96 17.08
N GLY A 364 -42.19 -26.54 18.28
CA GLY A 364 -41.56 -26.05 19.51
C GLY A 364 -40.02 -26.09 19.48
N GLU A 365 -39.43 -27.18 19.00
CA GLU A 365 -37.97 -27.30 18.85
C GLU A 365 -37.40 -26.33 17.81
N LEU A 366 -38.15 -26.09 16.73
CA LEU A 366 -37.78 -25.11 15.71
C LEU A 366 -37.73 -23.70 16.30
N TYR A 367 -38.73 -23.31 17.10
CA TYR A 367 -38.73 -22.01 17.80
C TYR A 367 -37.56 -21.88 18.77
N ILE A 368 -37.25 -22.92 19.57
CA ILE A 368 -36.13 -22.90 20.51
C ILE A 368 -34.80 -22.71 19.77
N ARG A 369 -34.56 -23.45 18.68
CA ARG A 369 -33.33 -23.35 17.90
C ARG A 369 -33.21 -22.01 17.17
N ALA A 370 -34.29 -21.52 16.56
CA ALA A 370 -34.32 -20.20 15.94
C ALA A 370 -34.05 -19.09 16.96
N SER A 371 -34.61 -19.22 18.17
CA SER A 371 -34.38 -18.29 19.28
C SER A 371 -32.93 -18.35 19.77
N ALA A 372 -32.34 -19.55 19.88
CA ALA A 372 -30.93 -19.71 20.26
C ALA A 372 -29.98 -19.10 19.22
N ILE A 373 -30.25 -19.28 17.92
CA ILE A 373 -29.50 -18.63 16.84
C ILE A 373 -29.65 -17.12 16.91
N ALA A 374 -30.88 -16.61 17.07
CA ALA A 374 -31.13 -15.18 17.20
C ALA A 374 -30.42 -14.57 18.42
N ILE A 375 -30.44 -15.25 19.57
CA ILE A 375 -29.71 -14.86 20.78
C ILE A 375 -28.20 -14.90 20.55
N ALA A 376 -27.67 -15.94 19.88
CA ALA A 376 -26.25 -16.02 19.56
C ALA A 376 -25.80 -14.87 18.63
N PHE A 377 -26.60 -14.54 17.60
CA PHE A 377 -26.34 -13.38 16.74
C PHE A 377 -26.47 -12.06 17.50
N ALA A 378 -27.49 -11.90 18.36
CA ALA A 378 -27.66 -10.71 19.17
C ALA A 378 -26.51 -10.54 20.18
N LEU A 379 -26.05 -11.64 20.79
CA LEU A 379 -24.90 -11.66 21.70
C LEU A 379 -23.61 -11.37 20.94
N ALA A 380 -23.39 -11.97 19.78
CA ALA A 380 -22.24 -11.68 18.93
C ALA A 380 -22.23 -10.20 18.49
N PHE A 381 -23.38 -9.66 18.11
CA PHE A 381 -23.54 -8.24 17.75
C PHE A 381 -23.33 -7.32 18.96
N PHE A 382 -23.85 -7.68 20.13
CA PHE A 382 -23.64 -6.96 21.38
C PHE A 382 -22.17 -6.97 21.79
N LEU A 383 -21.52 -8.14 21.76
CA LEU A 383 -20.09 -8.27 22.06
C LEU A 383 -19.23 -7.53 21.04
N TYR A 384 -19.61 -7.55 19.75
CA TYR A 384 -18.98 -6.76 18.70
C TYR A 384 -19.10 -5.25 18.97
N GLY A 385 -20.31 -4.77 19.26
CA GLY A 385 -20.57 -3.37 19.60
C GLY A 385 -19.94 -2.92 20.92
N TRP A 386 -19.80 -3.83 21.89
CA TRP A 386 -19.12 -3.57 23.16
C TRP A 386 -17.62 -3.41 22.98
N LYS A 387 -17.00 -4.26 22.16
CA LYS A 387 -15.54 -4.24 21.93
C LYS A 387 -15.06 -3.02 21.13
N PHE A 388 -15.90 -2.48 20.24
CA PHE A 388 -15.60 -1.25 19.50
C PHE A 388 -15.85 0.04 20.29
N LYS A 389 -16.33 -0.07 21.53
CA LYS A 389 -16.29 1.05 22.48
C LYS A 389 -14.92 1.16 23.14
N GLU A 390 -13.84 0.88 22.40
CA GLU A 390 -12.53 1.36 22.75
C GLU A 390 -12.58 2.89 22.67
N LYS A 391 -12.67 3.50 23.85
CA LYS A 391 -12.25 4.87 24.07
C LYS A 391 -10.75 4.93 23.77
N THR A 392 -10.35 4.98 22.50
CA THR A 392 -9.09 5.66 22.19
C THR A 392 -9.23 7.05 22.76
N ALA A 393 -8.33 7.42 23.67
CA ALA A 393 -8.30 8.79 24.16
C ALA A 393 -8.27 9.71 22.93
N PRO A 394 -9.02 10.82 22.92
CA PRO A 394 -9.02 11.73 21.80
C PRO A 394 -7.65 12.40 21.71
N GLU A 395 -6.78 11.83 20.89
CA GLU A 395 -5.42 12.28 20.67
C GLU A 395 -5.34 12.94 19.30
N PHE A 396 -4.74 14.12 19.29
CA PHE A 396 -4.25 14.72 18.06
C PHE A 396 -3.06 13.89 17.58
N LYS A 397 -2.98 13.64 16.28
CA LYS A 397 -1.81 13.03 15.65
C LYS A 397 -1.43 13.80 14.39
N ALA A 398 -0.16 14.15 14.24
CA ALA A 398 0.41 14.64 13.00
C ALA A 398 1.47 13.68 12.48
N THR A 399 1.39 13.31 11.21
CA THR A 399 2.39 12.47 10.53
C THR A 399 3.11 13.31 9.49
N ILE A 400 4.41 13.45 9.68
CA ILE A 400 5.34 14.10 8.74
C ILE A 400 5.95 13.01 7.88
N MET A 401 5.58 12.98 6.60
CA MET A 401 5.90 11.87 5.71
C MET A 401 7.36 11.93 5.25
N ALA A 402 8.01 10.76 5.15
CA ALA A 402 9.34 10.61 4.54
C ALA A 402 9.20 10.10 3.10
N ILE A 403 8.99 11.00 2.15
CA ILE A 403 8.57 10.68 0.77
C ILE A 403 9.47 11.35 -0.28
N GLY A 404 10.76 11.44 0.00
CA GLY A 404 11.71 12.14 -0.88
C GLY A 404 11.78 13.63 -0.57
N PHE A 405 11.83 14.45 -1.62
CA PHE A 405 11.83 15.90 -1.53
C PHE A 405 10.41 16.45 -1.74
N GLY A 406 9.99 17.40 -0.90
CA GLY A 406 8.65 17.99 -0.93
C GLY A 406 7.85 17.79 0.35
N ASN A 407 6.67 18.42 0.39
CA ASN A 407 5.79 18.43 1.56
C ASN A 407 4.57 17.53 1.36
N CYS A 408 4.30 16.66 2.32
CA CYS A 408 3.01 16.00 2.47
C CYS A 408 2.85 15.60 3.93
N ASN A 409 1.90 16.20 4.62
CA ASN A 409 1.68 15.98 6.05
C ASN A 409 0.22 15.62 6.30
N ILE A 410 0.00 14.67 7.21
CA ILE A 410 -1.34 14.22 7.58
C ILE A 410 -1.62 14.70 9.01
N ILE A 411 -2.71 15.44 9.20
CA ILE A 411 -3.22 15.82 10.51
C ILE A 411 -4.47 15.01 10.80
N ARG A 412 -4.43 14.18 11.84
CA ARG A 412 -5.58 13.49 12.41
C ARG A 412 -6.06 14.24 13.65
N THR A 413 -7.29 14.73 13.58
CA THR A 413 -7.90 15.49 14.67
C THR A 413 -8.27 14.56 15.83
N PRO A 414 -8.38 15.07 17.08
CA PRO A 414 -8.82 14.27 18.21
C PRO A 414 -10.20 13.59 18.02
N GLY A 415 -11.07 14.18 17.21
CA GLY A 415 -12.35 13.61 16.78
C GLY A 415 -12.27 12.59 15.63
N GLY A 416 -11.06 12.26 15.16
CA GLY A 416 -10.80 11.25 14.15
C GLY A 416 -10.99 11.70 12.70
N LYS A 417 -11.01 13.01 12.42
CA LYS A 417 -11.00 13.54 11.04
C LYS A 417 -9.57 13.64 10.52
N SER A 418 -9.40 13.55 9.20
CA SER A 418 -8.09 13.67 8.56
C SER A 418 -8.02 14.93 7.69
N ILE A 419 -6.94 15.69 7.82
CA ILE A 419 -6.61 16.85 7.01
C ILE A 419 -5.28 16.56 6.31
N LEU A 420 -5.22 16.80 5.00
CA LEU A 420 -4.00 16.68 4.20
C LEU A 420 -3.39 18.06 3.99
N VAL A 421 -2.07 18.17 4.17
CA VAL A 421 -1.30 19.37 3.86
C VAL A 421 -0.28 18.99 2.80
N ASP A 422 -0.46 19.49 1.59
CA ASP A 422 0.36 19.20 0.41
C ASP A 422 0.40 17.72 0.01
N THR A 423 1.07 17.45 -1.12
CA THR A 423 1.01 16.20 -1.88
C THR A 423 2.34 15.80 -2.51
N THR A 424 3.45 16.45 -2.13
CA THR A 424 4.81 16.25 -2.66
C THR A 424 4.96 16.35 -4.18
N ILE A 425 6.18 16.14 -4.68
CA ILE A 425 6.51 16.06 -6.11
C ILE A 425 5.83 14.86 -6.79
N GLY A 426 5.24 15.08 -7.97
CA GLY A 426 4.80 14.01 -8.86
C GLY A 426 5.96 13.48 -9.70
N ASP A 427 6.05 12.16 -9.87
CA ASP A 427 7.15 11.49 -10.56
C ASP A 427 6.70 10.71 -11.80
N GLU A 428 7.66 10.42 -12.68
CA GLU A 428 7.40 9.56 -13.84
C GLU A 428 7.13 8.11 -13.37
N GLY A 429 5.90 7.63 -13.56
CA GLY A 429 5.49 6.27 -13.18
C GLY A 429 4.66 6.17 -11.90
N ASP A 430 4.25 7.30 -11.31
CA ASP A 430 3.36 7.40 -10.14
C ASP A 430 3.94 6.80 -8.84
N PHE A 431 5.27 6.67 -8.69
CA PHE A 431 5.88 6.03 -7.52
C PHE A 431 5.54 6.80 -6.23
N ASN A 432 5.69 8.13 -6.23
CA ASN A 432 5.32 9.01 -5.13
C ASN A 432 3.81 8.94 -4.84
N PHE A 433 2.96 8.99 -5.86
CA PHE A 433 1.52 8.85 -5.66
C PHE A 433 1.15 7.49 -5.03
N SER A 434 1.80 6.38 -5.40
CA SER A 434 1.49 5.10 -4.74
C SER A 434 2.03 4.97 -3.33
N GLY A 435 3.16 5.58 -3.02
CA GLY A 435 3.61 5.70 -1.64
C GLY A 435 2.56 6.42 -0.80
N LEU A 436 2.06 7.55 -1.29
CA LEU A 436 1.02 8.33 -0.62
C LEU A 436 -0.30 7.56 -0.48
N ALA A 437 -0.81 6.97 -1.56
CA ALA A 437 -2.06 6.21 -1.53
C ALA A 437 -1.98 5.05 -0.55
N ALA A 438 -0.87 4.29 -0.55
CA ALA A 438 -0.68 3.19 0.38
C ALA A 438 -0.57 3.66 1.83
N ALA A 439 0.11 4.79 2.08
CA ALA A 439 0.18 5.39 3.41
C ALA A 439 -1.22 5.83 3.90
N PHE A 440 -2.02 6.48 3.05
CA PHE A 440 -3.38 6.88 3.40
C PHE A 440 -4.25 5.66 3.76
N THR A 441 -4.11 4.56 3.03
CA THR A 441 -4.81 3.30 3.32
C THR A 441 -4.38 2.68 4.64
N LEU A 442 -3.07 2.69 4.92
CA LEU A 442 -2.54 2.22 6.20
C LEU A 442 -3.10 3.02 7.37
N TYR A 443 -3.21 4.35 7.20
CA TYR A 443 -3.85 5.23 8.18
C TYR A 443 -5.39 5.17 8.18
N HIS A 444 -5.98 4.28 7.37
CA HIS A 444 -7.42 4.10 7.19
C HIS A 444 -8.14 5.38 6.76
N ILE A 445 -7.53 6.14 5.87
CA ILE A 445 -8.06 7.39 5.31
C ILE A 445 -8.72 7.09 3.97
N ASP A 446 -10.05 7.26 3.91
CA ASP A 446 -10.83 7.16 2.67
C ASP A 446 -11.25 8.53 2.11
N SER A 447 -11.12 9.58 2.92
CA SER A 447 -11.54 10.93 2.64
C SER A 447 -10.87 11.93 3.58
N PHE A 448 -10.74 13.16 3.11
CA PHE A 448 -10.17 14.28 3.86
C PHE A 448 -11.25 15.31 4.19
N GLU A 449 -11.27 15.74 5.45
CA GLU A 449 -12.12 16.85 5.89
C GLU A 449 -11.66 18.17 5.26
N ALA A 450 -10.35 18.35 5.12
CA ALA A 450 -9.73 19.44 4.37
C ALA A 450 -8.46 18.96 3.66
N VAL A 451 -8.18 19.52 2.49
CA VAL A 451 -6.89 19.44 1.80
C VAL A 451 -6.36 20.86 1.66
N VAL A 452 -5.16 21.11 2.16
CA VAL A 452 -4.48 22.40 2.07
C VAL A 452 -3.40 22.28 0.99
N LEU A 453 -3.55 23.04 -0.10
CA LEU A 453 -2.52 23.22 -1.12
C LEU A 453 -1.78 24.51 -0.77
N SER A 454 -0.66 24.40 -0.08
CA SER A 454 0.01 25.52 0.58
C SER A 454 0.51 26.56 -0.42
N ASN A 455 1.03 26.14 -1.57
CA ASN A 455 1.42 26.95 -2.72
C ASN A 455 1.22 26.11 -4.01
N LEU A 456 1.71 26.58 -5.17
CA LEU A 456 1.63 25.85 -6.46
C LEU A 456 2.94 25.18 -6.89
N LYS A 457 3.99 25.23 -6.07
CA LYS A 457 5.28 24.66 -6.39
C LYS A 457 5.14 23.13 -6.58
N PRO A 458 5.90 22.52 -7.50
CA PRO A 458 5.80 21.08 -7.79
C PRO A 458 5.97 20.20 -6.54
N GLU A 459 6.82 20.62 -5.61
CA GLU A 459 7.11 19.94 -4.36
C GLU A 459 6.01 19.97 -3.30
N ASN A 460 4.90 20.66 -3.57
CA ASN A 460 3.71 20.70 -2.72
C ASN A 460 2.48 20.12 -3.42
N THR A 461 2.36 20.29 -4.73
CA THR A 461 1.11 20.02 -5.47
C THR A 461 1.23 18.96 -6.56
N GLY A 462 2.39 18.32 -6.65
CA GLY A 462 2.72 17.41 -7.74
C GLY A 462 1.84 16.17 -7.87
N ASN A 463 1.25 15.67 -6.79
CA ASN A 463 0.30 14.53 -6.82
C ASN A 463 -1.16 14.94 -6.57
N ALA A 464 -1.48 16.24 -6.56
CA ALA A 464 -2.80 16.70 -6.18
C ALA A 464 -3.89 16.20 -7.17
N ALA A 465 -3.61 16.22 -8.47
CA ALA A 465 -4.56 15.78 -9.50
C ALA A 465 -4.82 14.26 -9.43
N GLU A 466 -3.84 13.50 -8.98
CA GLU A 466 -3.84 12.06 -8.82
C GLU A 466 -4.57 11.65 -7.54
N ILE A 467 -4.48 12.43 -6.46
CA ILE A 467 -5.11 12.13 -5.17
C ILE A 467 -6.63 12.34 -5.20
N PHE A 468 -7.11 13.47 -5.75
CA PHE A 468 -8.52 13.86 -5.66
C PHE A 468 -9.52 12.83 -6.23
N PRO A 469 -9.23 12.07 -7.31
CA PRO A 469 -10.11 11.02 -7.81
C PRO A 469 -10.33 9.86 -6.82
N TYR A 470 -9.36 9.57 -5.95
CA TYR A 470 -9.39 8.41 -5.04
C TYR A 470 -9.76 8.79 -3.61
N PHE A 471 -9.26 9.93 -3.12
CA PHE A 471 -9.47 10.40 -1.76
C PHE A 471 -10.26 11.71 -1.81
N LYS A 472 -11.55 11.63 -1.46
CA LYS A 472 -12.44 12.79 -1.57
C LYS A 472 -12.07 13.85 -0.55
N ALA A 473 -11.90 15.08 -0.99
CA ALA A 473 -11.77 16.26 -0.14
C ALA A 473 -13.13 16.93 0.07
N LYS A 474 -13.52 17.19 1.32
CA LYS A 474 -14.73 17.97 1.62
C LYS A 474 -14.51 19.47 1.49
N LYS A 475 -13.29 19.94 1.70
CA LYS A 475 -12.86 21.34 1.52
C LYS A 475 -11.44 21.34 0.96
N VAL A 476 -11.15 22.27 0.06
CA VAL A 476 -9.81 22.51 -0.45
C VAL A 476 -9.43 23.95 -0.18
N PHE A 477 -8.24 24.19 0.36
CA PHE A 477 -7.73 25.52 0.68
C PHE A 477 -6.49 25.82 -0.17
N THR A 478 -6.38 27.07 -0.62
CA THR A 478 -5.29 27.55 -1.47
C THR A 478 -4.98 29.02 -1.16
N PRO A 479 -3.74 29.51 -1.32
CA PRO A 479 -3.44 30.93 -1.05
C PRO A 479 -3.94 31.85 -2.17
N TYR A 480 -4.46 31.30 -3.28
CA TYR A 480 -4.95 32.06 -4.43
C TYR A 480 -6.45 32.31 -4.35
N GLU A 481 -6.92 33.34 -5.06
CA GLU A 481 -8.34 33.60 -5.21
C GLU A 481 -9.04 32.46 -5.98
N PRO A 482 -10.06 31.77 -5.43
CA PRO A 482 -10.65 30.58 -6.03
C PRO A 482 -11.14 30.79 -7.46
N ARG A 483 -11.77 31.93 -7.75
CA ARG A 483 -12.24 32.26 -9.11
C ARG A 483 -11.10 32.44 -10.09
N GLU A 484 -9.99 33.01 -9.65
CA GLU A 484 -8.80 33.10 -10.48
C GLU A 484 -8.13 31.74 -10.62
N PHE A 485 -8.02 30.97 -9.53
CA PHE A 485 -7.38 29.66 -9.54
C PHE A 485 -7.98 28.72 -10.58
N VAL A 486 -9.31 28.64 -10.71
CA VAL A 486 -9.98 27.69 -11.62
C VAL A 486 -10.01 28.11 -13.09
N LYS A 487 -9.54 29.31 -13.46
CA LYS A 487 -9.53 29.75 -14.87
C LYS A 487 -8.48 28.99 -15.67
N LYS A 488 -8.89 28.43 -16.81
CA LYS A 488 -7.96 27.87 -17.80
C LYS A 488 -7.17 29.00 -18.45
N ARG A 489 -5.83 28.89 -18.43
CA ARG A 489 -4.90 29.90 -18.96
C ARG A 489 -3.91 29.28 -19.94
N SER A 490 -3.43 30.08 -20.89
CA SER A 490 -2.21 29.77 -21.62
C SER A 490 -1.01 29.79 -20.67
N TYR A 491 0.12 29.22 -21.12
CA TYR A 491 1.34 29.20 -20.32
C TYR A 491 1.79 30.60 -19.89
N GLN A 492 1.81 31.56 -20.81
CA GLN A 492 2.21 32.94 -20.50
C GLN A 492 1.29 33.60 -19.48
N ALA A 493 -0.04 33.50 -19.70
CA ALA A 493 -1.01 34.07 -18.77
C ALA A 493 -0.98 33.40 -17.38
N PHE A 494 -0.51 32.16 -17.31
CA PHE A 494 -0.27 31.46 -16.06
C PHE A 494 0.92 32.04 -15.29
N LEU A 495 2.05 32.29 -15.96
CA LEU A 495 3.21 32.96 -15.35
C LEU A 495 2.84 34.37 -14.85
N ASP A 496 2.03 35.11 -15.61
CA ASP A 496 1.52 36.41 -15.19
C ASP A 496 0.60 36.32 -13.96
N PHE A 497 -0.19 35.24 -13.86
CA PHE A 497 -1.06 34.96 -12.70
C PHE A 497 -0.26 34.65 -11.43
N LEU A 498 0.87 33.94 -11.55
CA LEU A 498 1.76 33.68 -10.41
C LEU A 498 2.42 34.96 -9.90
N ALA A 499 2.66 35.92 -10.80
CA ALA A 499 3.28 37.22 -10.53
C ALA A 499 4.67 37.13 -9.91
N ASP A 500 5.40 36.04 -10.17
CA ASP A 500 6.78 35.82 -9.73
C ASP A 500 7.75 36.15 -10.88
N GLU A 501 8.59 37.18 -10.70
CA GLU A 501 9.50 37.65 -11.74
C GLU A 501 10.63 36.66 -12.04
N ASN A 502 11.13 35.93 -11.04
CA ASN A 502 12.17 34.92 -11.23
C ASN A 502 11.69 33.76 -12.12
N LEU A 503 10.43 33.34 -11.95
CA LEU A 503 9.80 32.34 -12.81
C LEU A 503 9.52 32.86 -14.22
N LYS A 504 9.20 34.14 -14.38
CA LYS A 504 9.02 34.75 -15.71
C LYS A 504 10.35 34.84 -16.46
N GLU A 505 11.45 35.15 -15.78
CA GLU A 505 12.79 35.15 -16.38
C GLU A 505 13.21 33.75 -16.82
N LYS A 506 12.92 32.73 -16.00
CA LYS A 506 13.27 31.31 -16.24
C LYS A 506 12.11 30.49 -16.81
N TRP A 507 11.27 31.11 -17.66
CA TRP A 507 10.05 30.51 -18.18
C TRP A 507 10.28 29.25 -19.01
N ASP A 508 11.44 29.09 -19.65
CA ASP A 508 11.76 27.91 -20.46
C ASP A 508 12.35 26.75 -19.64
N GLY A 509 12.60 26.97 -18.34
CA GLY A 509 13.17 25.99 -17.44
C GLY A 509 12.23 24.81 -17.13
N PHE A 510 12.83 23.65 -16.86
CA PHE A 510 12.12 22.42 -16.46
C PHE A 510 11.16 22.65 -15.28
N TYR A 511 11.56 23.48 -14.32
CA TYR A 511 10.76 23.78 -13.13
C TYR A 511 9.46 24.51 -13.47
N ALA A 512 9.54 25.61 -14.23
CA ALA A 512 8.37 26.42 -14.61
C ALA A 512 7.38 25.64 -15.49
N GLN A 513 7.88 24.78 -16.38
CA GLN A 513 7.05 23.89 -17.20
C GLN A 513 6.34 22.83 -16.35
N THR A 514 7.06 22.22 -15.39
CA THR A 514 6.48 21.23 -14.47
C THR A 514 5.38 21.85 -13.61
N LEU A 515 5.61 23.06 -13.12
CA LEU A 515 4.66 23.82 -12.33
C LEU A 515 3.34 24.06 -13.10
N TYR A 516 3.42 24.51 -14.37
CA TYR A 516 2.23 24.68 -15.22
C TYR A 516 1.53 23.36 -15.54
N ARG A 517 2.29 22.29 -15.81
CA ARG A 517 1.74 20.96 -16.04
C ARG A 517 0.90 20.48 -14.85
N ASN A 518 1.43 20.59 -13.63
CA ASN A 518 0.74 20.19 -12.41
C ASN A 518 -0.52 21.03 -12.20
N TYR A 519 -0.44 22.36 -12.35
CA TYR A 519 -1.60 23.24 -12.30
C TYR A 519 -2.68 22.85 -13.32
N PHE A 520 -2.29 22.56 -14.57
CA PHE A 520 -3.22 22.14 -15.62
C PHE A 520 -3.92 20.82 -15.28
N TYR A 521 -3.23 19.85 -14.68
CA TYR A 521 -3.85 18.61 -14.22
C TYR A 521 -4.78 18.83 -13.03
N ILE A 522 -4.43 19.69 -12.07
CA ILE A 522 -5.31 20.06 -10.96
C ILE A 522 -6.62 20.65 -11.49
N LEU A 523 -6.59 21.47 -12.55
CA LEU A 523 -7.80 22.01 -13.19
C LEU A 523 -8.74 20.95 -13.82
N ARG A 524 -8.27 19.71 -14.01
CA ARG A 524 -9.13 18.58 -14.42
C ARG A 524 -9.95 18.03 -13.26
N THR A 525 -9.53 18.29 -12.02
CA THR A 525 -10.31 17.99 -10.82
C THR A 525 -11.51 18.93 -10.74
N PRO A 526 -12.71 18.45 -10.39
CA PRO A 526 -13.88 19.31 -10.22
C PRO A 526 -13.77 20.18 -8.94
N LEU A 527 -12.90 21.20 -8.95
CA LEU A 527 -12.84 22.20 -7.88
C LEU A 527 -13.80 23.34 -8.20
N ILE A 528 -14.62 23.73 -7.22
CA ILE A 528 -15.64 24.75 -7.40
C ILE A 528 -15.39 25.86 -6.36
N PRO A 529 -15.33 27.15 -6.74
CA PRO A 529 -15.25 28.25 -5.78
C PRO A 529 -16.34 28.14 -4.71
N ALA A 530 -15.95 28.21 -3.43
CA ALA A 530 -16.88 27.99 -2.32
C ALA A 530 -18.08 28.95 -2.31
N GLU A 531 -17.91 30.16 -2.85
CA GLU A 531 -18.99 31.16 -3.02
C GLU A 531 -20.12 30.65 -3.91
N ASP A 532 -19.79 29.88 -4.96
CA ASP A 532 -20.75 29.44 -5.95
C ASP A 532 -21.73 28.42 -5.34
N TYR A 533 -21.33 27.68 -4.30
CA TYR A 533 -22.20 26.78 -3.55
C TYR A 533 -23.35 27.49 -2.83
N LYS A 534 -23.22 28.80 -2.57
CA LYS A 534 -24.28 29.59 -1.91
C LYS A 534 -25.39 30.02 -2.88
N THR A 535 -25.20 29.84 -4.20
CA THR A 535 -26.15 30.28 -5.23
C THR A 535 -27.09 29.14 -5.66
N ALA A 536 -28.34 29.44 -6.00
CA ALA A 536 -29.31 28.44 -6.49
C ALA A 536 -28.86 27.74 -7.78
N ALA A 537 -28.06 28.42 -8.61
CA ALA A 537 -27.42 27.84 -9.80
C ALA A 537 -26.27 26.87 -9.45
N GLY A 538 -25.46 27.19 -8.43
CA GLY A 538 -24.44 26.30 -7.89
C GLY A 538 -25.03 25.08 -7.18
N PHE A 539 -26.16 25.23 -6.50
CA PHE A 539 -26.90 24.11 -5.91
C PHE A 539 -27.46 23.14 -6.98
N LYS A 540 -27.96 23.66 -8.11
CA LYS A 540 -28.33 22.82 -9.27
C LYS A 540 -27.12 22.09 -9.87
N LYS A 541 -25.96 22.76 -9.97
CA LYS A 541 -24.71 22.16 -10.47
C LYS A 541 -24.17 21.08 -9.52
N PHE A 542 -24.31 21.28 -8.21
CA PHE A 542 -24.03 20.29 -7.15
C PHE A 542 -24.91 19.04 -7.27
N ILE A 543 -26.18 19.21 -7.65
CA ILE A 543 -27.12 18.09 -7.84
C ILE A 543 -26.93 17.40 -9.21
N SER A 544 -26.50 18.11 -10.26
CA SER A 544 -26.60 17.60 -11.63
C SER A 544 -25.31 17.11 -12.31
N ALA A 545 -24.10 17.41 -11.82
CA ALA A 545 -22.88 16.88 -12.46
C ALA A 545 -21.64 16.94 -11.54
N THR A 546 -21.14 15.76 -11.15
CA THR A 546 -19.87 15.49 -10.45
C THR A 546 -19.65 16.15 -9.08
N LYS A 547 -19.29 15.32 -8.09
CA LYS A 547 -18.98 15.63 -6.69
C LYS A 547 -17.74 16.55 -6.56
N GLY A 548 -17.86 17.80 -6.97
CA GLY A 548 -16.77 18.76 -6.87
C GLY A 548 -16.50 19.21 -5.45
N ALA A 549 -15.23 19.43 -5.10
CA ALA A 549 -14.83 19.90 -3.77
C ALA A 549 -14.83 21.44 -3.71
N PRO A 550 -15.40 22.05 -2.65
CA PRO A 550 -15.40 23.49 -2.47
C PRO A 550 -14.00 24.02 -2.21
N LEU A 551 -13.60 25.01 -3.00
CA LEU A 551 -12.30 25.68 -2.97
C LEU A 551 -12.40 27.03 -2.23
N TYR A 552 -11.58 27.19 -1.20
CA TYR A 552 -11.51 28.36 -0.35
C TYR A 552 -10.14 29.06 -0.49
N ARG A 553 -10.14 30.39 -0.43
CA ARG A 553 -8.91 31.14 -0.18
C ARG A 553 -8.56 31.00 1.30
N ALA A 554 -7.29 30.77 1.61
CA ALA A 554 -6.76 30.83 2.96
C ALA A 554 -5.95 32.12 3.14
N LYS A 555 -6.22 32.86 4.22
CA LYS A 555 -5.42 34.00 4.67
C LYS A 555 -5.25 33.99 6.19
N LYS A 556 -4.25 34.72 6.67
CA LYS A 556 -3.92 34.88 8.09
C LYS A 556 -5.19 35.15 8.91
N GLY A 557 -5.39 34.32 9.95
CA GLY A 557 -6.54 34.39 10.87
C GLY A 557 -7.71 33.49 10.51
N ASP A 558 -7.74 32.92 9.30
CA ASP A 558 -8.78 31.97 8.91
C ASP A 558 -8.66 30.65 9.70
N ILE A 559 -9.80 30.01 9.96
CA ILE A 559 -9.88 28.70 10.60
C ILE A 559 -10.19 27.65 9.53
N ILE A 560 -9.26 26.72 9.34
CA ILE A 560 -9.41 25.58 8.43
C ILE A 560 -10.37 24.55 9.04
N TYR A 561 -10.15 24.24 10.32
CA TYR A 561 -10.94 23.28 11.07
C TYR A 561 -10.92 23.60 12.56
N SER A 562 -12.03 23.37 13.25
CA SER A 562 -12.09 23.41 14.70
C SER A 562 -13.07 22.39 15.24
N GLU A 563 -12.76 21.86 16.42
CA GLU A 563 -13.64 21.00 17.19
C GLU A 563 -13.36 21.13 18.69
N LYS A 564 -14.33 20.72 19.50
CA LYS A 564 -14.18 20.65 20.96
C LYS A 564 -14.28 19.21 21.39
N VAL A 565 -13.21 18.68 21.99
CA VAL A 565 -13.14 17.28 22.41
C VAL A 565 -12.66 17.21 23.85
N SER A 566 -13.41 16.49 24.70
CA SER A 566 -13.13 16.37 26.14
C SER A 566 -12.93 17.72 26.86
N GLY A 567 -13.66 18.76 26.44
CA GLY A 567 -13.59 20.11 27.01
C GLY A 567 -12.40 20.96 26.54
N LYS A 568 -11.51 20.42 25.71
CA LYS A 568 -10.39 21.14 25.09
C LYS A 568 -10.74 21.58 23.67
N ASP A 569 -10.28 22.76 23.29
CA ASP A 569 -10.40 23.25 21.92
C ASP A 569 -9.26 22.69 21.06
N PHE A 570 -9.62 22.16 19.90
CA PHE A 570 -8.71 21.80 18.81
C PHE A 570 -8.96 22.74 17.64
N ILE A 571 -7.93 23.46 17.19
CA ILE A 571 -8.05 24.47 16.14
C ILE A 571 -6.87 24.32 15.18
N VAL A 572 -7.17 24.23 13.89
CA VAL A 572 -6.21 24.38 12.79
C VAL A 572 -6.49 25.73 12.13
N SER A 573 -5.56 26.66 12.29
CA SER A 573 -5.68 28.05 11.83
C SER A 573 -4.57 28.42 10.86
N VAL A 574 -4.85 29.41 10.01
CA VAL A 574 -3.90 29.95 9.04
C VAL A 574 -3.08 31.05 9.71
N LEU A 575 -1.78 30.82 9.84
CA LEU A 575 -0.81 31.76 10.39
C LEU A 575 -0.33 32.76 9.31
N TRP A 576 -0.23 32.29 8.08
CA TRP A 576 0.24 33.02 6.88
C TRP A 576 -0.44 32.39 5.63
N PRO A 577 -0.69 33.09 4.50
CA PRO A 577 -0.24 34.42 4.09
C PRO A 577 -1.13 35.59 4.53
N PRO A 578 -0.63 36.83 4.47
CA PRO A 578 -1.43 38.03 4.69
C PRO A 578 -2.50 38.20 3.61
N GLU A 579 -3.50 39.04 3.89
CA GLU A 579 -4.57 39.33 2.92
C GLU A 579 -4.04 39.92 1.61
N LYS A 580 -3.05 40.81 1.71
CA LYS A 580 -2.27 41.29 0.56
C LYS A 580 -0.94 40.54 0.54
N LYS A 581 -0.74 39.70 -0.46
CA LYS A 581 0.49 38.92 -0.68
C LYS A 581 1.72 39.83 -0.75
N ILE A 582 2.84 39.34 -0.24
CA ILE A 582 4.15 39.97 -0.43
C ILE A 582 4.65 39.69 -1.84
N VAL A 583 5.35 40.66 -2.44
CA VAL A 583 5.79 40.61 -3.83
C VAL A 583 7.21 41.16 -3.94
N GLY A 584 7.97 40.71 -4.94
CA GLY A 584 9.35 41.14 -5.16
C GLY A 584 10.34 40.54 -4.15
N THR A 585 10.02 39.37 -3.59
CA THR A 585 10.93 38.58 -2.76
C THR A 585 11.78 37.64 -3.62
N ASN A 586 12.68 36.88 -2.98
CA ASN A 586 13.49 35.90 -3.72
C ASN A 586 12.65 34.76 -4.32
N ASP A 587 11.50 34.45 -3.73
CA ASP A 587 10.53 33.47 -4.23
C ASP A 587 9.13 33.81 -3.70
N ASP A 588 8.32 34.47 -4.53
CA ASP A 588 7.02 35.00 -4.11
C ASP A 588 6.00 33.88 -3.89
N LEU A 589 6.16 32.73 -4.56
CA LEU A 589 5.29 31.57 -4.35
C LEU A 589 5.54 30.95 -2.98
N ALA A 590 6.80 30.70 -2.66
CA ALA A 590 7.25 30.13 -1.41
C ALA A 590 6.88 31.03 -0.23
N ASN A 591 7.20 32.33 -0.34
CA ASN A 591 6.94 33.32 0.69
C ASN A 591 5.45 33.65 0.90
N ASN A 592 4.54 33.22 0.02
CA ASN A 592 3.10 33.33 0.22
C ASN A 592 2.41 31.97 0.46
N SER A 593 3.18 30.97 0.90
CA SER A 593 2.65 29.65 1.27
C SER A 593 1.68 29.74 2.45
N ILE A 594 0.72 28.81 2.51
CA ILE A 594 -0.13 28.65 3.69
C ILE A 594 0.69 28.05 4.84
N ALA A 595 1.01 28.86 5.84
CA ALA A 595 1.53 28.39 7.12
C ALA A 595 0.38 28.10 8.08
N LEU A 596 0.41 26.94 8.75
CA LEU A 596 -0.62 26.51 9.67
C LEU A 596 -0.13 26.54 11.11
N LYS A 597 -1.01 26.97 12.02
CA LYS A 597 -0.87 26.80 13.47
C LYS A 597 -1.94 25.84 13.96
N ILE A 598 -1.51 24.72 14.53
CA ILE A 598 -2.37 23.72 15.17
C ILE A 598 -2.29 23.92 16.68
N LYS A 599 -3.43 24.13 17.32
CA LYS A 599 -3.55 24.24 18.77
C LYS A 599 -4.49 23.18 19.31
N TYR A 600 -4.05 22.42 20.31
CA TYR A 600 -4.87 21.47 21.04
C TYR A 600 -4.67 21.64 22.55
N GLY A 601 -5.63 22.23 23.25
CA GLY A 601 -5.43 22.60 24.66
C GLY A 601 -4.22 23.54 24.81
N ASP A 602 -3.20 23.08 25.53
CA ASP A 602 -1.93 23.81 25.75
C ASP A 602 -0.88 23.52 24.67
N PHE A 603 -1.04 22.42 23.92
CA PHE A 603 -0.10 22.00 22.88
C PHE A 603 -0.24 22.85 21.62
N VAL A 604 0.90 23.27 21.05
CA VAL A 604 0.98 24.06 19.82
C VAL A 604 2.02 23.49 18.85
N MET A 605 1.60 23.35 17.60
CA MET A 605 2.47 22.95 16.49
C MET A 605 2.36 23.95 15.34
N ILE A 606 3.48 24.26 14.70
CA ILE A 606 3.53 25.12 13.51
C ILE A 606 4.05 24.34 12.30
N MET A 607 3.32 24.44 11.20
CA MET A 607 3.69 23.90 9.88
C MET A 607 3.82 25.07 8.89
N PRO A 608 5.02 25.62 8.71
CA PRO A 608 5.22 26.85 7.95
C PRO A 608 5.28 26.65 6.44
N SER A 609 5.29 25.40 5.95
CA SER A 609 5.47 25.07 4.53
C SER A 609 6.79 25.67 4.01
N ASP A 610 6.80 26.26 2.81
CA ASP A 610 8.01 26.71 2.13
C ASP A 610 8.29 28.19 2.31
N ILE A 611 7.77 28.84 3.35
CA ILE A 611 8.14 30.23 3.62
C ILE A 611 9.67 30.35 3.77
N MET A 612 10.23 31.43 3.24
CA MET A 612 11.66 31.70 3.29
C MET A 612 11.93 32.92 4.19
N ASN A 613 13.20 33.31 4.31
CA ASN A 613 13.65 34.41 5.17
C ASN A 613 12.84 35.71 5.01
N ASP A 614 12.41 36.06 3.79
CA ASP A 614 11.60 37.28 3.55
C ASP A 614 10.25 37.21 4.28
N ALA A 615 9.55 36.08 4.20
CA ALA A 615 8.29 35.86 4.90
C ALA A 615 8.50 35.73 6.42
N GLU A 616 9.55 35.02 6.87
CA GLU A 616 9.89 34.94 8.29
C GLU A 616 10.12 36.34 8.90
N TYR A 617 10.84 37.20 8.18
CA TYR A 617 11.11 38.57 8.62
C TYR A 617 9.82 39.40 8.74
N GLU A 618 8.90 39.30 7.78
CA GLU A 618 7.59 39.97 7.87
C GLU A 618 6.72 39.41 9.00
N MET A 619 6.76 38.10 9.23
CA MET A 619 6.06 37.45 10.35
C MET A 619 6.62 37.88 11.71
N LEU A 620 7.93 38.00 11.84
CA LEU A 620 8.60 38.46 13.07
C LEU A 620 8.29 39.92 13.42
N LYS A 621 8.06 40.78 12.41
CA LYS A 621 7.65 42.18 12.63
C LYS A 621 6.23 42.30 13.15
N ASP A 622 5.36 41.35 12.82
CA ASP A 622 3.95 41.42 13.15
C ASP A 622 3.71 40.97 14.60
N LYS A 623 3.63 41.96 15.49
CA LYS A 623 3.41 41.75 16.94
C LYS A 623 2.10 41.02 17.29
N ASN A 624 1.17 40.87 16.34
CA ASN A 624 -0.07 40.12 16.54
C ASN A 624 0.08 38.64 16.18
N LEU A 625 1.22 38.21 15.62
CA LEU A 625 1.53 36.81 15.37
C LEU A 625 2.21 36.20 16.61
N ASP A 626 1.53 35.23 17.20
CA ASP A 626 2.14 34.36 18.22
C ASP A 626 2.81 33.17 17.54
N LEU A 627 4.14 33.20 17.47
CA LEU A 627 4.97 32.17 16.84
C LEU A 627 5.37 31.05 17.81
N LYS A 628 5.10 31.17 19.11
CA LYS A 628 5.49 30.14 20.08
C LYS A 628 4.84 28.80 19.78
N CYS A 629 5.63 27.73 19.83
CA CYS A 629 5.16 26.38 19.62
C CYS A 629 6.00 25.35 20.39
N ASP A 630 5.41 24.18 20.65
CA ASP A 630 6.13 23.04 21.21
C ASP A 630 6.90 22.30 20.11
N VAL A 631 6.29 22.21 18.92
CA VAL A 631 6.81 21.49 17.76
C VAL A 631 6.79 22.38 16.52
N LEU A 632 7.93 22.50 15.85
CA LEU A 632 8.09 23.24 14.61
C LEU A 632 8.47 22.29 13.47
N ILE A 633 7.74 22.32 12.36
CA ILE A 633 8.25 21.76 11.11
C ILE A 633 9.15 22.82 10.48
N ALA A 634 10.38 22.44 10.12
CA ALA A 634 11.33 23.38 9.57
C ALA A 634 10.80 23.92 8.23
N PRO A 635 10.75 25.26 8.06
CA PRO A 635 10.32 25.86 6.81
C PRO A 635 11.26 25.50 5.67
N TYR A 636 10.71 25.45 4.46
CA TYR A 636 11.46 25.21 3.22
C TYR A 636 12.40 24.00 3.31
N HIS A 637 11.86 22.88 3.81
CA HIS A 637 12.58 21.62 4.04
C HIS A 637 13.77 21.70 5.01
N GLY A 638 13.93 22.81 5.74
CA GLY A 638 15.08 23.08 6.59
C GLY A 638 16.28 23.70 5.87
N HIS A 639 16.09 24.24 4.66
CA HIS A 639 17.15 24.96 3.94
C HIS A 639 17.54 26.27 4.65
N MET A 640 18.80 26.70 4.49
CA MET A 640 19.36 27.88 5.18
C MET A 640 18.82 29.24 4.67
N ASP A 641 18.20 29.26 3.49
CA ASP A 641 17.44 30.43 2.99
C ASP A 641 16.06 30.56 3.66
N ALA A 642 15.76 29.68 4.59
CA ALA A 642 14.75 29.79 5.62
C ALA A 642 15.40 29.53 6.98
N CYS A 643 14.61 29.44 8.04
CA CYS A 643 15.05 29.02 9.36
C CYS A 643 16.01 30.03 10.02
N LEU A 644 15.66 31.33 10.01
CA LEU A 644 16.41 32.39 10.71
C LEU A 644 16.62 32.07 12.20
N GLY A 645 17.70 32.58 12.79
CA GLY A 645 17.92 32.40 14.23
C GLY A 645 16.80 33.01 15.06
N GLU A 646 16.40 34.23 14.69
CA GLU A 646 15.31 34.99 15.27
C GLU A 646 13.96 34.26 15.14
N TRP A 647 13.78 33.50 14.05
CA TRP A 647 12.59 32.66 13.86
C TRP A 647 12.53 31.53 14.89
N PHE A 648 13.63 30.80 15.09
CA PHE A 648 13.69 29.77 16.12
C PHE A 648 13.60 30.34 17.54
N GLU A 649 14.18 31.52 17.80
CA GLU A 649 14.07 32.19 19.09
C GLU A 649 12.62 32.59 19.40
N ALA A 650 11.91 33.16 18.42
CA ALA A 650 10.50 33.52 18.56
C ALA A 650 9.59 32.29 18.70
N ALA A 651 9.88 31.22 17.95
CA ALA A 651 9.11 29.98 17.97
C ALA A 651 9.38 29.14 19.23
N SER A 652 10.62 29.18 19.74
CA SER A 652 11.13 28.44 20.91
C SER A 652 10.66 26.97 20.99
N PRO A 653 10.82 26.17 19.91
CA PRO A 653 10.34 24.80 19.88
C PRO A 653 11.20 23.87 20.75
N SER A 654 10.56 22.85 21.33
CA SER A 654 11.27 21.74 21.99
C SER A 654 11.62 20.62 20.99
N LEU A 655 10.91 20.54 19.88
CA LEU A 655 11.14 19.59 18.78
C LEU A 655 11.06 20.31 17.42
N VAL A 656 12.04 20.05 16.56
CA VAL A 656 12.09 20.50 15.17
C VAL A 656 12.16 19.27 14.25
N VAL A 657 11.23 19.18 13.30
CA VAL A 657 11.26 18.12 12.27
C VAL A 657 11.62 18.74 10.93
N LEU A 658 12.63 18.20 10.26
CA LEU A 658 13.14 18.63 8.96
C LEU A 658 12.65 17.64 7.89
N PRO A 659 11.61 18.00 7.09
CA PRO A 659 11.07 17.14 6.05
C PRO A 659 11.96 17.20 4.80
N TYR A 660 13.05 16.45 4.84
CA TYR A 660 14.08 16.40 3.80
C TYR A 660 14.51 14.97 3.48
N SER A 661 14.70 14.70 2.19
CA SER A 661 15.44 13.56 1.67
C SER A 661 16.02 13.91 0.30
N TYR A 662 17.22 13.40 0.01
CA TYR A 662 17.90 13.70 -1.24
C TYR A 662 17.17 13.07 -2.44
N GLN A 663 16.81 13.92 -3.37
CA GLN A 663 16.26 13.59 -4.67
C GLN A 663 17.05 14.34 -5.74
N LYS A 664 17.60 13.57 -6.68
CA LYS A 664 18.40 14.11 -7.78
C LYS A 664 17.60 15.17 -8.55
N ASP A 665 18.26 16.28 -8.89
CA ASP A 665 17.73 17.43 -9.65
C ASP A 665 16.69 18.30 -8.91
N TRP A 666 16.26 17.91 -7.70
CA TRP A 666 15.26 18.65 -6.91
C TRP A 666 15.81 19.15 -5.57
N SER A 667 16.67 18.37 -4.91
CA SER A 667 17.10 18.65 -3.54
C SER A 667 18.31 19.58 -3.44
N PHE A 668 18.42 20.20 -2.25
CA PHE A 668 19.56 21.00 -1.83
C PHE A 668 20.78 20.15 -1.45
N SER A 669 21.88 20.82 -1.09
CA SER A 669 23.04 20.12 -0.56
C SER A 669 22.76 19.66 0.88
N ASP A 670 23.30 18.50 1.26
CA ASP A 670 23.13 17.98 2.62
C ASP A 670 23.73 18.92 3.68
N SER A 671 24.77 19.67 3.31
CA SER A 671 25.39 20.70 4.16
C SER A 671 24.43 21.81 4.56
N ASP A 672 23.52 22.22 3.68
CA ASP A 672 22.57 23.31 3.98
C ASP A 672 21.58 22.89 5.08
N ILE A 673 21.15 21.63 5.04
CA ILE A 673 20.24 21.04 6.03
C ILE A 673 20.95 20.81 7.37
N LEU A 674 22.22 20.39 7.33
CA LEU A 674 23.04 20.20 8.53
C LEU A 674 23.23 21.50 9.31
N LEU A 675 23.33 22.66 8.64
CA LEU A 675 23.40 23.96 9.31
C LEU A 675 22.14 24.23 10.14
N THR A 676 20.96 23.95 9.60
CA THR A 676 19.68 24.11 10.31
C THR A 676 19.50 23.09 11.42
N GLU A 677 19.88 21.83 11.20
CA GLU A 677 19.88 20.78 12.24
C GLU A 677 20.74 21.20 13.44
N ASN A 678 21.97 21.67 13.18
CA ASN A 678 22.88 22.15 14.22
C ASN A 678 22.34 23.40 14.93
N LYS A 679 21.71 24.32 14.21
CA LYS A 679 21.09 25.53 14.79
C LYS A 679 19.98 25.17 15.77
N ALA A 680 19.09 24.25 15.39
CA ALA A 680 18.02 23.77 16.27
C ALA A 680 18.57 23.11 17.55
N ILE A 681 19.60 22.27 17.40
CA ILE A 681 20.27 21.61 18.54
C ILE A 681 20.93 22.63 19.47
N ALA A 682 21.62 23.63 18.91
CA ALA A 682 22.28 24.68 19.68
C ALA A 682 21.30 25.52 20.52
N MET A 683 20.04 25.62 20.09
CA MET A 683 18.96 26.30 20.80
C MET A 683 18.23 25.40 21.81
N GLY A 684 18.68 24.16 21.99
CA GLY A 684 18.12 23.21 22.95
C GLY A 684 16.92 22.40 22.44
N ALA A 685 16.59 22.48 21.15
CA ALA A 685 15.55 21.67 20.53
C ALA A 685 16.09 20.30 20.08
N LYS A 686 15.24 19.27 20.12
CA LYS A 686 15.52 18.00 19.44
C LYS A 686 15.29 18.19 17.94
N ALA A 687 16.24 17.79 17.09
CA ALA A 687 16.10 17.88 15.63
C ALA A 687 15.95 16.49 15.01
N LEU A 688 14.92 16.28 14.19
CA LEU A 688 14.64 15.01 13.51
C LEU A 688 14.56 15.22 12.00
N ARG A 689 15.39 14.52 11.22
CA ARG A 689 15.32 14.54 9.76
C ARG A 689 14.63 13.30 9.20
N THR A 690 13.68 13.49 8.29
CA THR A 690 12.86 12.38 7.76
C THR A 690 13.65 11.36 6.93
N ASP A 691 14.77 11.72 6.30
CA ASP A 691 15.64 10.78 5.61
C ASP A 691 16.31 9.76 6.55
N LYS A 692 16.75 10.23 7.72
CA LYS A 692 17.36 9.42 8.79
C LYS A 692 16.32 8.63 9.59
N TYR A 693 15.23 9.27 9.99
CA TYR A 693 14.22 8.71 10.91
C TYR A 693 13.01 8.07 10.21
N GLY A 694 12.87 8.22 8.89
CA GLY A 694 11.63 7.86 8.21
C GLY A 694 10.49 8.83 8.57
N ALA A 695 9.24 8.41 8.38
CA ALA A 695 8.11 9.25 8.76
C ALA A 695 8.11 9.47 10.28
N VAL A 696 7.83 10.71 10.70
CA VAL A 696 7.80 11.11 12.11
C VAL A 696 6.35 11.35 12.49
N GLU A 697 5.89 10.67 13.53
CA GLU A 697 4.54 10.83 14.06
C GLU A 697 4.60 11.57 15.40
N ILE A 698 3.79 12.60 15.54
CA ILE A 698 3.65 13.40 16.76
C ILE A 698 2.25 13.18 17.30
N VAL A 699 2.13 12.77 18.55
CA VAL A 699 0.85 12.50 19.22
C VAL A 699 0.72 13.38 20.44
N SER A 700 -0.43 14.02 20.63
CA SER A 700 -0.70 14.85 21.81
C SER A 700 -2.10 14.62 22.36
N ASP A 701 -2.19 14.62 23.70
CA ASP A 701 -3.45 14.64 24.45
C ASP A 701 -3.95 16.08 24.71
N GLY A 702 -3.24 17.08 24.20
CA GLY A 702 -3.49 18.51 24.36
C GLY A 702 -2.91 19.12 25.64
N LYS A 703 -2.04 18.39 26.35
CA LYS A 703 -1.23 18.93 27.46
C LYS A 703 0.24 18.52 27.29
N THR A 704 0.48 17.27 26.95
CA THR A 704 1.82 16.76 26.63
C THR A 704 1.81 16.19 25.23
N TYR A 705 3.01 15.99 24.66
CA TYR A 705 3.15 15.31 23.39
C TYR A 705 4.27 14.28 23.46
N SER A 706 4.19 13.28 22.59
CA SER A 706 5.23 12.31 22.31
C SER A 706 5.43 12.21 20.80
N TRP A 707 6.54 11.62 20.39
CA TRP A 707 6.80 11.36 18.98
C TRP A 707 7.39 9.95 18.78
N THR A 708 7.17 9.40 17.59
CA THR A 708 7.70 8.10 17.14
C THR A 708 8.23 8.24 15.72
N SER A 709 9.12 7.32 15.32
CA SER A 709 9.69 7.28 13.97
C SER A 709 9.61 5.88 13.37
N VAL A 710 9.52 5.82 12.04
CA VAL A 710 9.42 4.54 11.31
C VAL A 710 10.77 3.81 11.24
N LYS A 711 11.87 4.52 10.97
CA LYS A 711 13.21 3.90 10.94
C LYS A 711 13.83 3.86 12.32
N LYS A 712 14.44 2.72 12.67
CA LYS A 712 15.30 2.56 13.83
C LYS A 712 16.71 3.07 13.49
N LEU A 713 17.25 3.99 14.29
CA LEU A 713 18.70 4.22 14.36
C LEU A 713 19.23 3.37 15.52
N ASP A 714 20.35 2.68 15.31
CA ASP A 714 20.97 1.77 16.29
C ASP A 714 21.31 2.46 17.64
N ASP A 715 21.26 3.80 17.72
CA ASP A 715 21.60 4.60 18.92
C ASP A 715 20.43 5.41 19.53
N ALA A 716 19.19 5.33 19.03
CA ALA A 716 18.08 6.12 19.56
C ALA A 716 17.42 5.45 20.80
N GLN A 717 17.92 5.76 22.01
CA GLN A 717 17.33 5.28 23.28
C GLN A 717 15.99 5.93 23.68
N GLU A 718 15.43 6.84 22.87
CA GLU A 718 14.13 7.47 23.16
C GLU A 718 13.26 7.55 21.89
N GLY A 719 12.25 6.68 21.83
CA GLY A 719 11.23 6.62 20.78
C GLY A 719 10.71 5.18 20.63
N ALA A 720 9.41 4.94 20.88
CA ALA A 720 8.81 3.64 20.62
C ALA A 720 8.66 3.45 19.09
N ALA A 721 9.12 2.30 18.57
CA ALA A 721 8.96 1.96 17.16
C ALA A 721 7.49 1.73 16.80
N SER A 722 7.07 2.09 15.59
CA SER A 722 5.80 1.63 15.04
C SER A 722 5.90 0.12 14.74
N ASN A 723 4.97 -0.68 15.27
CA ASN A 723 4.90 -2.14 15.08
C ASN A 723 4.50 -2.59 13.65
N GLU A 724 4.56 -1.70 12.65
CA GLU A 724 4.08 -1.95 11.29
C GLU A 724 5.23 -1.98 10.28
N ASP A 725 5.73 -3.20 10.00
CA ASP A 725 6.66 -3.53 8.90
C ASP A 725 6.18 -3.03 7.52
N SER A 726 4.92 -2.62 7.37
CA SER A 726 4.35 -2.09 6.13
C SER A 726 4.87 -0.70 5.76
N LEU A 727 5.45 0.06 6.70
CA LEU A 727 6.03 1.37 6.41
C LEU A 727 7.47 1.29 5.86
N ASP A 728 8.19 0.20 6.13
CA ASP A 728 9.50 -0.11 5.50
C ASP A 728 9.38 -0.47 4.01
N VAL A 729 8.15 -0.57 3.49
CA VAL A 729 7.87 -0.91 2.09
C VAL A 729 8.04 0.30 1.16
N PHE A 730 8.19 1.52 1.69
CA PHE A 730 8.41 2.73 0.90
C PHE A 730 9.87 3.16 0.93
#